data_AF-A0A6V8QVZ6-F1
#
_entry.id   AF-A0A6V8QVZ6-F1
#
_cell.length_a   1.000
_cell.length_b   1.000
_cell.length_c   1.000
_cell.angle_alpha   90.00
_cell.angle_beta   90.00
_cell.angle_gamma   90.00
#
_symmetry.space_group_name_H-M   'P 1'
#
loop_
_entity.id
_entity.type
_entity.pdbx_description
1 polymer ?
#
loop_
_entity_poly.entity_id
_entity_poly.type
_entity_poly.pdbx_seq_one_letter_code
_entity_poly.pdbx_strand_id
1 'polypeptide(L)'
;MSPLIDDEEREAGSLAVGEEVEKAESKAGDESSEDESDSDEEDGETDNRNGKISVKDLLEKVLKAIKNGDKDLTNSSQLKAFKAGDGNILASNTGDLRQPTALHIMAAMDKKELPKLDSKMEPLIKHLVEHENDTLSSLDRSGHTPLFLAIEAKKEKMVQWMCESHPKISTILAITSNDKDKMNCLHIGIDKRVKFLDLLIEKADPETLAAKDGDGNTPLHLAVEYKKCKKEQLDIIQKIIAKSDIVVQHNENGDFNDNGLSPYLHHKENVRKAQAKEKDKEKKKLKEEKERDKGNTRVRPDGVEVDNSAQTRDSAAKSQESSGPGGPTNPSGQATDPSSRPDKRPTIQTDSRNKYGGRTQPAMNVSSPATGTAPPLVNRDDLKKLALHVPDAAVRQAADARSVTDSGHKSKVDETVLKDVERLLKLHYLRSRSYNSAMEILYGRNTTSDLELYFDLSGHANITQTGLENLLSKLKFEDILQYVAIPKLSVEVNVNTANSKRARGSGRSSKQDGDGRRDLCYIFDRLRKKGVKTVLKVIIDDSTMPAHSDEAIEDALKFMDVEIWDWKRTDLCSEVIYRVASKAREVHLYWSGNNAVLRGWSEEGGLKRLSQLKTVHLHIQQGLESSQRTKHNVEDFCDRMKKLCPEINVLKEWPIVQREQMDINALMSGDQAEHTTKHEWIQCMKEFRRLLFDAERYYERGKVEETIEEPIKIALIDDGVDVKDLEFSFIGGRTFCKRDEEHNLNDPYYVSSTGHGTIMAKQIHLLCPRAQFYVLRLEDHASEEGGRQITAKSAAQAIMAAVRKKVHIISMSWTIDPPEDEEERRLLDFAIGTAANENILLFCSASDKGAKSSETYPSKATKKIFTIGAATSSGMADPWVGNLGNINFTFPGTKVEMDGLRTDDSSSREVSGSSIATALAAGLAGLVLYCVQVRLLLATDHEKQKARRDFQLLKQHDYMMKALKDIGTTEESNHKFIEVWEVFGKKVEEKERYDQERWLDLIAEVGI
;
A
#
# COMPACT_ATOMS: atom_id res chain seq x y z
N MET A 1 36.35 -4.51 49.58
CA MET A 1 35.94 -5.05 50.89
C MET A 1 34.98 -6.19 50.62
N SER A 2 35.20 -7.37 51.20
CA SER A 2 34.09 -8.28 51.53
C SER A 2 33.64 -7.97 52.97
N PRO A 3 32.41 -8.32 53.37
CA PRO A 3 32.09 -9.68 53.83
C PRO A 3 30.88 -10.30 53.08
N LEU A 4 30.40 -11.54 53.25
CA LEU A 4 30.81 -12.86 53.77
C LEU A 4 29.45 -13.65 53.92
N ILE A 5 29.45 -14.98 53.67
CA ILE A 5 28.77 -16.05 54.48
C ILE A 5 27.22 -16.16 54.43
N ASP A 6 26.54 -17.32 54.30
CA ASP A 6 26.85 -18.78 54.10
C ASP A 6 25.63 -19.42 53.33
N ASP A 7 25.69 -20.53 52.54
CA ASP A 7 26.04 -21.96 52.77
C ASP A 7 25.05 -22.76 53.67
N GLU A 8 24.71 -24.05 53.47
CA GLU A 8 24.80 -24.99 52.31
C GLU A 8 23.48 -25.84 52.24
N GLU A 9 23.23 -27.05 51.68
CA GLU A 9 23.92 -28.28 51.18
C GLU A 9 23.39 -28.66 49.74
N ARG A 10 23.72 -29.72 48.96
CA ARG A 10 24.12 -31.16 49.10
C ARG A 10 22.98 -32.12 49.53
N GLU A 11 22.91 -33.42 49.15
CA GLU A 11 23.79 -34.38 48.41
C GLU A 11 23.04 -35.05 47.21
N ALA A 12 23.64 -35.35 46.04
CA ALA A 12 24.52 -36.50 45.61
C ALA A 12 23.81 -37.87 45.44
N GLY A 13 24.14 -38.81 44.54
CA GLY A 13 25.13 -38.90 43.42
C GLY A 13 24.55 -39.78 42.27
N SER A 14 25.26 -40.34 41.27
CA SER A 14 26.66 -40.78 41.21
C SER A 14 27.13 -41.11 39.76
N LEU A 15 28.40 -40.75 39.46
CA LEU A 15 29.41 -41.36 38.54
C LEU A 15 29.09 -41.85 37.10
N ALA A 16 30.07 -41.62 36.21
CA ALA A 16 30.00 -41.80 34.75
C ALA A 16 30.88 -42.94 34.17
N VAL A 17 30.51 -43.41 32.97
CA VAL A 17 31.29 -44.10 31.91
C VAL A 17 30.54 -43.84 30.57
N GLY A 18 31.12 -43.66 29.38
CA GLY A 18 32.53 -43.54 28.97
C GLY A 18 32.69 -43.49 27.42
N GLU A 19 33.92 -43.28 26.97
CA GLU A 19 34.54 -43.50 25.63
C GLU A 19 33.68 -43.68 24.36
N GLU A 20 33.62 -42.59 23.57
CA GLU A 20 34.30 -42.40 22.27
C GLU A 20 34.14 -43.32 21.02
N VAL A 21 34.05 -42.61 19.87
CA VAL A 21 34.90 -42.73 18.64
C VAL A 21 34.27 -43.09 17.26
N GLU A 22 34.72 -42.27 16.30
CA GLU A 22 34.79 -42.33 14.82
C GLU A 22 33.59 -42.30 13.83
N LYS A 23 33.72 -41.28 12.96
CA LYS A 23 33.16 -41.11 11.60
C LYS A 23 33.69 -42.20 10.64
N ALA A 24 33.02 -42.42 9.50
CA ALA A 24 33.41 -41.83 8.19
C ALA A 24 32.65 -42.44 6.98
N GLU A 25 32.48 -41.60 5.94
CA GLU A 25 32.68 -41.82 4.48
C GLU A 25 32.42 -43.20 3.80
N SER A 26 31.99 -43.31 2.52
CA SER A 26 31.49 -42.35 1.51
C SER A 26 31.03 -43.09 0.20
N LYS A 27 30.57 -42.32 -0.81
CA LYS A 27 30.64 -42.56 -2.28
C LYS A 27 29.67 -43.52 -3.02
N ALA A 28 28.84 -42.87 -3.85
CA ALA A 28 28.80 -42.97 -5.34
C ALA A 28 28.16 -44.18 -6.06
N GLY A 29 27.71 -43.92 -7.31
CA GLY A 29 26.88 -44.79 -8.15
C GLY A 29 25.49 -44.15 -8.37
N ASP A 30 25.08 -43.49 -9.46
CA ASP A 30 25.47 -43.29 -10.88
C ASP A 30 24.31 -43.72 -11.82
N GLU A 31 24.30 -43.30 -13.09
CA GLU A 31 23.09 -43.12 -13.90
C GLU A 31 22.44 -44.39 -14.51
N SER A 32 21.09 -44.44 -14.53
CA SER A 32 20.20 -45.06 -15.55
C SER A 32 18.73 -44.78 -15.13
N SER A 33 17.71 -44.47 -15.93
CA SER A 33 17.39 -44.46 -17.38
C SER A 33 16.30 -45.49 -17.75
N GLU A 34 15.14 -44.94 -18.14
CA GLU A 34 14.10 -45.54 -19.01
C GLU A 34 13.14 -46.62 -18.44
N ASP A 35 11.86 -46.41 -18.80
CA ASP A 35 10.77 -47.34 -19.10
C ASP A 35 10.44 -48.53 -18.16
N GLU A 36 9.45 -48.29 -17.29
CA GLU A 36 8.51 -49.32 -16.83
C GLU A 36 7.23 -49.25 -17.70
N SER A 37 7.06 -50.24 -18.59
CA SER A 37 5.89 -50.40 -19.45
C SER A 37 4.78 -51.21 -18.77
N ASP A 38 3.52 -51.06 -19.21
CA ASP A 38 2.40 -51.89 -18.73
C ASP A 38 2.73 -53.40 -18.76
N SER A 39 2.56 -54.05 -17.60
CA SER A 39 2.42 -55.50 -17.50
C SER A 39 1.22 -55.83 -16.61
N ASP A 40 0.15 -56.35 -17.21
CA ASP A 40 -0.96 -56.96 -16.48
C ASP A 40 -0.46 -58.26 -15.80
N GLU A 41 -0.44 -58.31 -14.46
CA GLU A 41 -0.34 -59.57 -13.72
C GLU A 41 -1.67 -59.87 -12.99
N GLU A 42 -2.22 -61.05 -13.28
CA GLU A 42 -3.46 -61.54 -12.66
C GLU A 42 -3.19 -62.05 -11.23
N ASP A 43 -3.44 -61.21 -10.22
CA ASP A 43 -3.34 -61.61 -8.80
C ASP A 43 -4.34 -62.76 -8.47
N GLY A 44 -3.82 -63.97 -8.35
CA GLY A 44 -4.60 -65.21 -8.27
C GLY A 44 -5.31 -65.46 -6.93
N GLU A 45 -6.50 -66.06 -6.98
CA GLU A 45 -7.29 -66.45 -5.81
C GLU A 45 -6.56 -67.47 -4.92
N THR A 46 -6.04 -67.04 -3.76
CA THR A 46 -5.68 -67.94 -2.66
C THR A 46 -6.84 -68.08 -1.67
N ASP A 47 -7.68 -69.10 -1.88
CA ASP A 47 -8.85 -69.46 -1.06
C ASP A 47 -8.49 -69.76 0.42
N ASN A 48 -8.43 -68.70 1.24
CA ASN A 48 -8.07 -68.80 2.65
C ASN A 48 -9.31 -68.86 3.55
N ARG A 49 -9.82 -70.09 3.73
CA ARG A 49 -11.10 -70.38 4.39
C ARG A 49 -11.12 -70.10 5.90
N ASN A 50 -11.33 -68.84 6.26
CA ASN A 50 -11.90 -68.44 7.55
C ASN A 50 -12.92 -67.31 7.33
N GLY A 51 -14.18 -67.55 7.69
CA GLY A 51 -15.35 -66.76 7.28
C GLY A 51 -15.48 -65.35 7.90
N LYS A 52 -14.49 -64.48 7.70
CA LYS A 52 -14.63 -63.03 7.94
C LYS A 52 -15.20 -62.38 6.67
N ILE A 53 -16.35 -61.72 6.80
CA ILE A 53 -16.93 -60.92 5.72
C ILE A 53 -16.07 -59.67 5.52
N SER A 54 -15.69 -59.34 4.28
CA SER A 54 -14.95 -58.10 3.99
C SER A 54 -15.74 -56.87 4.44
N VAL A 55 -15.05 -55.84 4.93
CA VAL A 55 -15.65 -54.55 5.33
C VAL A 55 -16.49 -53.97 4.17
N LYS A 56 -16.03 -54.12 2.92
CA LYS A 56 -16.73 -53.68 1.71
C LYS A 56 -18.03 -54.46 1.47
N ASP A 57 -18.00 -55.79 1.56
CA ASP A 57 -19.19 -56.64 1.39
C ASP A 57 -20.21 -56.43 2.50
N LEU A 58 -19.75 -56.25 3.73
CA LEU A 58 -20.59 -55.96 4.89
C LEU A 58 -21.24 -54.59 4.75
N LEU A 59 -20.49 -53.59 4.28
CA LEU A 59 -21.00 -52.25 4.01
C LEU A 59 -22.09 -52.31 2.94
N GLU A 60 -21.83 -52.97 1.80
CA GLU A 60 -22.85 -53.15 0.77
C GLU A 60 -24.11 -53.85 1.29
N LYS A 61 -23.98 -54.92 2.08
CA LYS A 61 -25.12 -55.63 2.69
C LYS A 61 -25.92 -54.70 3.61
N VAL A 62 -25.26 -53.91 4.44
CA VAL A 62 -25.92 -52.95 5.35
C VAL A 62 -26.59 -51.80 4.59
N LEU A 63 -25.92 -51.23 3.58
CA LEU A 63 -26.48 -50.18 2.71
C LEU A 63 -27.70 -50.69 1.93
N LYS A 64 -27.66 -51.92 1.41
CA LYS A 64 -28.79 -52.58 0.72
C LYS A 64 -29.96 -52.82 1.70
N ALA A 65 -29.71 -53.33 2.90
CA ALA A 65 -30.74 -53.55 3.91
C ALA A 65 -31.43 -52.24 4.37
N ILE A 66 -30.67 -51.16 4.58
CA ILE A 66 -31.22 -49.83 4.93
C ILE A 66 -32.05 -49.27 3.77
N LYS A 67 -31.59 -49.43 2.52
CA LYS A 67 -32.27 -48.98 1.29
C LYS A 67 -33.59 -49.70 1.03
N ASN A 68 -33.66 -50.99 1.34
CA ASN A 68 -34.88 -51.80 1.25
C ASN A 68 -35.85 -51.54 2.43
N GLY A 69 -35.33 -51.20 3.60
CA GLY A 69 -36.09 -51.08 4.86
C GLY A 69 -36.00 -52.30 5.77
N ASP A 70 -35.18 -53.29 5.42
CA ASP A 70 -34.94 -54.52 6.20
C ASP A 70 -34.20 -54.25 7.54
N LYS A 71 -33.49 -53.10 7.63
CA LYS A 71 -32.72 -52.67 8.80
C LYS A 71 -32.94 -51.18 9.06
N ASP A 72 -33.41 -50.83 10.24
CA ASP A 72 -33.72 -49.46 10.66
C ASP A 72 -32.89 -49.08 11.90
N LEU A 73 -31.78 -48.38 11.66
CA LEU A 73 -30.86 -47.95 12.71
C LEU A 73 -31.37 -46.75 13.52
N THR A 74 -32.55 -46.19 13.21
CA THR A 74 -33.22 -45.24 14.10
C THR A 74 -33.87 -45.92 15.30
N ASN A 75 -34.13 -47.24 15.21
CA ASN A 75 -34.65 -48.04 16.31
C ASN A 75 -33.53 -48.36 17.33
N SER A 76 -33.68 -47.91 18.57
CA SER A 76 -32.68 -48.08 19.64
C SER A 76 -32.25 -49.55 19.86
N SER A 77 -33.14 -50.52 19.67
CA SER A 77 -32.82 -51.95 19.82
C SER A 77 -31.99 -52.48 18.65
N GLN A 78 -32.33 -52.10 17.40
CA GLN A 78 -31.54 -52.48 16.23
C GLN A 78 -30.19 -51.77 16.21
N LEU A 79 -30.13 -50.51 16.63
CA LEU A 79 -28.89 -49.75 16.76
C LEU A 79 -27.94 -50.38 17.79
N LYS A 80 -28.45 -50.83 18.95
CA LYS A 80 -27.64 -51.55 19.95
C LYS A 80 -27.11 -52.89 19.41
N ALA A 81 -27.95 -53.67 18.74
CA ALA A 81 -27.52 -54.92 18.09
C ALA A 81 -26.46 -54.67 17.00
N PHE A 82 -26.60 -53.58 16.24
CA PHE A 82 -25.63 -53.15 15.23
C PHE A 82 -24.30 -52.71 15.83
N LYS A 83 -24.30 -51.82 16.84
CA LYS A 83 -23.09 -51.39 17.57
C LYS A 83 -22.37 -52.56 18.27
N ALA A 84 -23.09 -53.61 18.65
CA ALA A 84 -22.50 -54.80 19.29
C ALA A 84 -21.95 -55.86 18.32
N GLY A 85 -22.12 -55.68 17.00
CA GLY A 85 -21.78 -56.67 15.97
C GLY A 85 -21.16 -56.01 14.73
N ASP A 86 -21.96 -55.90 13.66
CA ASP A 86 -21.49 -55.38 12.36
C ASP A 86 -20.80 -54.01 12.45
N GLY A 87 -21.21 -53.15 13.39
CA GLY A 87 -20.69 -51.78 13.55
C GLY A 87 -19.19 -51.74 13.81
N ASN A 88 -18.69 -52.58 14.72
CA ASN A 88 -17.26 -52.66 15.04
C ASN A 88 -16.43 -53.20 13.87
N ILE A 89 -17.02 -54.06 13.03
CA ILE A 89 -16.37 -54.57 11.80
C ILE A 89 -16.32 -53.45 10.75
N LEU A 90 -17.41 -52.68 10.59
CA LEU A 90 -17.46 -51.54 9.66
C LEU A 90 -16.57 -50.36 10.07
N ALA A 91 -16.25 -50.24 11.36
CA ALA A 91 -15.28 -49.28 11.88
C ALA A 91 -13.81 -49.74 11.78
N SER A 92 -13.54 -50.97 11.31
CA SER A 92 -12.18 -51.47 11.10
C SER A 92 -11.62 -51.07 9.71
N ASN A 93 -10.30 -51.17 9.56
CA ASN A 93 -9.62 -50.88 8.30
C ASN A 93 -10.03 -51.89 7.20
N THR A 94 -10.27 -51.38 5.98
CA THR A 94 -10.75 -52.18 4.84
C THR A 94 -9.66 -53.05 4.20
N GLY A 95 -8.39 -52.74 4.42
CA GLY A 95 -7.23 -53.30 3.72
C GLY A 95 -6.88 -52.58 2.41
N ASP A 96 -7.75 -51.71 1.88
CA ASP A 96 -7.49 -50.95 0.66
C ASP A 96 -6.92 -49.56 0.98
N LEU A 97 -5.65 -49.32 0.62
CA LEU A 97 -4.97 -48.03 0.81
C LEU A 97 -5.63 -46.86 0.05
N ARG A 98 -6.48 -47.12 -0.96
CA ARG A 98 -7.27 -46.07 -1.64
C ARG A 98 -8.59 -45.78 -0.93
N GLN A 99 -9.10 -46.69 -0.09
CA GLN A 99 -10.37 -46.53 0.64
C GLN A 99 -10.30 -47.16 2.05
N PRO A 100 -9.39 -46.70 2.94
CA PRO A 100 -8.98 -47.46 4.13
C PRO A 100 -10.04 -47.59 5.23
N THR A 101 -11.14 -46.84 5.15
CA THR A 101 -12.28 -46.95 6.09
C THR A 101 -13.61 -47.00 5.34
N ALA A 102 -14.66 -47.56 5.95
CA ALA A 102 -16.00 -47.56 5.36
C ALA A 102 -16.51 -46.14 5.02
N LEU A 103 -16.06 -45.11 5.74
CA LEU A 103 -16.37 -43.72 5.42
C LEU A 103 -15.72 -43.25 4.12
N HIS A 104 -14.49 -43.68 3.78
CA HIS A 104 -13.87 -43.39 2.47
C HIS A 104 -14.69 -44.00 1.34
N ILE A 105 -15.10 -45.26 1.46
CA ILE A 105 -15.98 -45.93 0.49
C ILE A 105 -17.27 -45.12 0.31
N MET A 106 -17.98 -44.82 1.41
CA MET A 106 -19.22 -44.04 1.36
C MET A 106 -19.03 -42.61 0.81
N ALA A 107 -17.87 -42.00 1.02
CA ALA A 107 -17.52 -40.66 0.52
C ALA A 107 -17.20 -40.68 -0.98
N ALA A 108 -16.59 -41.75 -1.50
CA ALA A 108 -16.31 -41.95 -2.93
C ALA A 108 -17.52 -42.46 -3.75
N MET A 109 -18.39 -43.31 -3.18
CA MET A 109 -19.53 -43.95 -3.90
C MET A 109 -20.40 -43.00 -4.72
N ASP A 110 -20.84 -43.43 -5.91
CA ASP A 110 -21.66 -42.59 -6.79
C ASP A 110 -23.08 -42.37 -6.22
N LYS A 111 -23.70 -41.22 -6.55
CA LYS A 111 -24.99 -40.76 -5.97
C LYS A 111 -26.20 -41.60 -6.36
N LYS A 112 -26.03 -42.58 -7.26
CA LYS A 112 -27.05 -43.58 -7.64
C LYS A 112 -26.96 -44.85 -6.80
N GLU A 113 -25.77 -45.17 -6.31
CA GLU A 113 -25.44 -46.42 -5.62
C GLU A 113 -25.67 -46.27 -4.12
N LEU A 114 -25.10 -45.20 -3.54
CA LEU A 114 -25.31 -44.80 -2.16
C LEU A 114 -26.81 -44.66 -1.87
N PRO A 115 -27.33 -45.19 -0.75
CA PRO A 115 -28.70 -44.92 -0.31
C PRO A 115 -28.96 -43.42 -0.14
N LYS A 116 -30.25 -43.03 -0.12
CA LYS A 116 -30.62 -41.65 0.19
C LYS A 116 -30.04 -41.26 1.55
N LEU A 117 -29.31 -40.15 1.61
CA LEU A 117 -28.91 -39.53 2.87
C LEU A 117 -30.17 -38.92 3.52
N ASP A 118 -30.89 -39.74 4.26
CA ASP A 118 -32.02 -39.39 5.12
C ASP A 118 -31.77 -39.90 6.55
N SER A 119 -32.74 -39.71 7.45
CA SER A 119 -32.59 -40.03 8.88
C SER A 119 -32.27 -41.49 9.18
N LYS A 120 -32.43 -42.43 8.22
CA LYS A 120 -32.01 -43.82 8.39
C LYS A 120 -30.50 -44.02 8.24
N MET A 121 -29.83 -43.15 7.49
CA MET A 121 -28.38 -43.17 7.27
C MET A 121 -27.60 -42.44 8.37
N GLU A 122 -28.24 -41.54 9.12
CA GLU A 122 -27.61 -40.76 10.18
C GLU A 122 -26.97 -41.65 11.27
N PRO A 123 -27.65 -42.63 11.89
CA PRO A 123 -27.07 -43.39 13.01
C PRO A 123 -25.89 -44.29 12.60
N LEU A 124 -25.82 -44.68 11.32
CA LEU A 124 -24.66 -45.39 10.75
C LEU A 124 -23.42 -44.47 10.72
N ILE A 125 -23.59 -43.28 10.14
CA ILE A 125 -22.48 -42.31 9.99
C ILE A 125 -22.05 -41.79 11.36
N LYS A 126 -22.99 -41.48 12.26
CA LYS A 126 -22.67 -41.07 13.63
C LYS A 126 -21.90 -42.18 14.37
N HIS A 127 -22.31 -43.45 14.29
CA HIS A 127 -21.57 -44.55 14.92
C HIS A 127 -20.12 -44.70 14.41
N LEU A 128 -19.89 -44.62 13.10
CA LEU A 128 -18.54 -44.76 12.52
C LEU A 128 -17.60 -43.61 12.92
N VAL A 129 -18.16 -42.42 13.13
CA VAL A 129 -17.45 -41.22 13.60
C VAL A 129 -17.23 -41.22 15.12
N GLU A 130 -18.16 -41.78 15.89
CA GLU A 130 -18.09 -41.96 17.35
C GLU A 130 -17.17 -43.12 17.79
N HIS A 131 -16.67 -43.95 16.88
CA HIS A 131 -15.90 -45.16 17.23
C HIS A 131 -14.48 -44.83 17.68
N GLU A 132 -13.97 -45.61 18.64
CA GLU A 132 -12.61 -45.52 19.22
C GLU A 132 -11.45 -45.63 18.20
N ASN A 133 -11.75 -45.93 16.93
CA ASN A 133 -10.76 -46.09 15.85
C ASN A 133 -10.48 -44.79 15.09
N ASP A 134 -11.19 -43.69 15.40
CA ASP A 134 -11.16 -42.41 14.66
C ASP A 134 -11.08 -42.58 13.13
N THR A 135 -12.19 -43.06 12.57
CA THR A 135 -12.26 -43.36 11.13
C THR A 135 -12.26 -42.11 10.23
N LEU A 136 -12.18 -40.90 10.81
CA LEU A 136 -12.10 -39.61 10.11
C LEU A 136 -10.68 -39.04 9.98
N SER A 137 -9.77 -39.28 10.93
CA SER A 137 -8.36 -38.87 10.78
C SER A 137 -7.54 -39.82 9.92
N SER A 138 -8.06 -41.02 9.64
CA SER A 138 -7.52 -41.95 8.65
C SER A 138 -7.40 -41.29 7.26
N LEU A 139 -6.27 -41.51 6.58
CA LEU A 139 -5.96 -40.94 5.26
C LEU A 139 -5.85 -42.02 4.20
N ASP A 140 -6.33 -41.74 2.97
CA ASP A 140 -6.06 -42.56 1.79
C ASP A 140 -4.64 -42.35 1.22
N ARG A 141 -4.32 -43.08 0.14
CA ARG A 141 -3.05 -42.97 -0.61
C ARG A 141 -2.74 -41.55 -1.15
N SER A 142 -3.72 -40.66 -1.26
CA SER A 142 -3.58 -39.26 -1.67
C SER A 142 -3.41 -38.30 -0.46
N GLY A 143 -3.53 -38.82 0.76
CA GLY A 143 -3.60 -38.03 1.98
C GLY A 143 -4.99 -37.42 2.24
N HIS A 144 -6.04 -37.91 1.58
CA HIS A 144 -7.39 -37.37 1.74
C HIS A 144 -8.11 -38.06 2.90
N THR A 145 -8.83 -37.28 3.72
CA THR A 145 -9.75 -37.81 4.74
C THR A 145 -11.12 -38.16 4.13
N PRO A 146 -11.98 -38.97 4.79
CA PRO A 146 -13.34 -39.18 4.33
C PRO A 146 -14.15 -37.89 4.25
N LEU A 147 -13.82 -36.92 5.12
CA LEU A 147 -14.43 -35.60 5.16
C LEU A 147 -14.06 -34.79 3.91
N PHE A 148 -12.79 -34.78 3.52
CA PHE A 148 -12.31 -34.13 2.29
C PHE A 148 -13.03 -34.66 1.05
N LEU A 149 -13.09 -35.99 0.89
CA LEU A 149 -13.80 -36.66 -0.21
C LEU A 149 -15.31 -36.37 -0.19
N ALA A 150 -15.94 -36.33 0.99
CA ALA A 150 -17.37 -36.01 1.13
C ALA A 150 -17.68 -34.53 0.80
N ILE A 151 -16.76 -33.61 1.09
CA ILE A 151 -16.83 -32.19 0.69
C ILE A 151 -16.72 -32.08 -0.83
N GLU A 152 -15.72 -32.74 -1.45
CA GLU A 152 -15.55 -32.73 -2.91
C GLU A 152 -16.78 -33.31 -3.65
N ALA A 153 -17.27 -34.48 -3.21
CA ALA A 153 -18.47 -35.12 -3.74
C ALA A 153 -19.76 -34.33 -3.44
N LYS A 154 -19.68 -33.26 -2.64
CA LYS A 154 -20.79 -32.38 -2.21
C LYS A 154 -21.89 -33.18 -1.51
N LYS A 155 -21.52 -34.03 -0.56
CA LYS A 155 -22.40 -34.89 0.24
C LYS A 155 -22.83 -34.17 1.52
N GLU A 156 -23.53 -33.05 1.35
CA GLU A 156 -23.96 -32.08 2.38
C GLU A 156 -24.34 -32.69 3.74
N LYS A 157 -25.31 -33.60 3.79
CA LYS A 157 -25.73 -34.25 5.05
C LYS A 157 -24.67 -35.16 5.67
N MET A 158 -23.85 -35.83 4.85
CA MET A 158 -22.77 -36.69 5.35
C MET A 158 -21.70 -35.84 6.03
N VAL A 159 -21.32 -34.71 5.42
CA VAL A 159 -20.44 -33.70 6.01
C VAL A 159 -21.06 -33.13 7.29
N GLN A 160 -22.34 -32.77 7.29
CA GLN A 160 -23.03 -32.28 8.48
C GLN A 160 -22.96 -33.27 9.65
N TRP A 161 -23.33 -34.54 9.43
CA TRP A 161 -23.31 -35.55 10.50
C TRP A 161 -21.87 -35.88 10.98
N MET A 162 -20.86 -35.82 10.10
CA MET A 162 -19.45 -35.90 10.50
C MET A 162 -19.06 -34.73 11.41
N CYS A 163 -19.38 -33.50 11.01
CA CYS A 163 -19.06 -32.28 11.76
C CYS A 163 -19.83 -32.13 13.09
N GLU A 164 -21.02 -32.72 13.19
CA GLU A 164 -21.82 -32.75 14.42
C GLU A 164 -21.35 -33.80 15.44
N SER A 165 -20.74 -34.89 14.98
CA SER A 165 -20.49 -36.08 15.83
C SER A 165 -19.03 -36.24 16.25
N HIS A 166 -18.08 -35.63 15.52
CA HIS A 166 -16.66 -35.75 15.86
C HIS A 166 -16.26 -34.71 16.93
N PRO A 167 -15.78 -35.12 18.13
CA PRO A 167 -15.51 -34.20 19.24
C PRO A 167 -14.33 -33.25 18.99
N LYS A 168 -13.50 -33.51 17.98
CA LYS A 168 -12.36 -32.66 17.57
C LYS A 168 -12.40 -32.38 16.06
N ILE A 169 -13.57 -32.01 15.52
CA ILE A 169 -13.74 -31.81 14.07
C ILE A 169 -12.71 -30.83 13.46
N SER A 170 -12.29 -29.80 14.19
CA SER A 170 -11.35 -28.79 13.68
C SER A 170 -9.98 -29.38 13.33
N THR A 171 -9.49 -30.37 14.09
CA THR A 171 -8.23 -31.06 13.78
C THR A 171 -8.32 -31.86 12.48
N ILE A 172 -9.50 -32.38 12.13
CA ILE A 172 -9.75 -33.07 10.84
C ILE A 172 -9.84 -32.06 9.69
N LEU A 173 -10.41 -30.88 9.93
CA LEU A 173 -10.48 -29.80 8.95
C LEU A 173 -9.09 -29.20 8.63
N ALA A 174 -8.18 -29.23 9.61
CA ALA A 174 -6.80 -28.77 9.50
C ALA A 174 -5.89 -29.67 8.63
N ILE A 175 -6.23 -30.96 8.49
CA ILE A 175 -5.43 -31.92 7.70
C ILE A 175 -5.35 -31.45 6.24
N THR A 176 -4.12 -31.29 5.75
CA THR A 176 -3.78 -31.06 4.35
C THR A 176 -3.63 -32.37 3.61
N SER A 177 -3.99 -32.41 2.32
CA SER A 177 -3.67 -33.52 1.43
C SER A 177 -2.16 -33.70 1.23
N ASN A 178 -1.74 -34.92 0.89
CA ASN A 178 -0.35 -35.26 0.57
C ASN A 178 -0.04 -35.16 -0.94
N ASP A 179 -1.05 -34.80 -1.75
CA ASP A 179 -0.87 -34.46 -3.16
C ASP A 179 -0.12 -33.13 -3.35
N LYS A 180 0.11 -32.75 -4.62
CA LYS A 180 0.80 -31.51 -4.96
C LYS A 180 0.04 -30.26 -4.49
N ASP A 181 -1.29 -30.31 -4.47
CA ASP A 181 -2.13 -29.15 -4.22
C ASP A 181 -2.23 -28.84 -2.72
N LYS A 182 -1.92 -29.81 -1.83
CA LYS A 182 -1.84 -29.68 -0.35
C LYS A 182 -3.07 -29.03 0.31
N MET A 183 -4.23 -29.14 -0.34
CA MET A 183 -5.45 -28.51 0.13
C MET A 183 -5.94 -29.13 1.43
N ASN A 184 -6.39 -28.30 2.37
CA ASN A 184 -7.19 -28.74 3.51
C ASN A 184 -8.70 -28.69 3.17
N CYS A 185 -9.55 -29.10 4.12
CA CYS A 185 -11.00 -29.18 3.93
C CYS A 185 -11.69 -27.84 3.55
N LEU A 186 -11.07 -26.70 3.88
CA LEU A 186 -11.61 -25.37 3.60
C LEU A 186 -11.27 -24.93 2.17
N HIS A 187 -10.04 -25.21 1.70
CA HIS A 187 -9.61 -24.94 0.33
C HIS A 187 -10.49 -25.70 -0.68
N ILE A 188 -10.69 -27.01 -0.49
CA ILE A 188 -11.52 -27.84 -1.38
C ILE A 188 -13.01 -27.43 -1.31
N GLY A 189 -13.51 -27.03 -0.13
CA GLY A 189 -14.88 -26.52 0.03
C GLY A 189 -15.14 -25.23 -0.75
N ILE A 190 -14.18 -24.30 -0.73
CA ILE A 190 -14.21 -23.05 -1.50
C ILE A 190 -14.04 -23.33 -3.00
N ASP A 191 -13.13 -24.23 -3.40
CA ASP A 191 -12.94 -24.50 -4.82
C ASP A 191 -14.20 -25.10 -5.45
N LYS A 192 -14.65 -26.22 -4.89
CA LYS A 192 -15.79 -27.00 -5.38
C LYS A 192 -17.12 -26.26 -5.12
N ARG A 193 -17.13 -25.19 -4.33
CA ARG A 193 -18.29 -24.35 -3.97
C ARG A 193 -19.42 -25.14 -3.33
N VAL A 194 -19.16 -25.63 -2.12
CA VAL A 194 -20.18 -26.32 -1.31
C VAL A 194 -21.16 -25.33 -0.70
N LYS A 195 -22.44 -25.71 -0.58
CA LYS A 195 -23.48 -24.86 0.04
C LYS A 195 -23.32 -24.71 1.55
N PHE A 196 -22.74 -25.72 2.18
CA PHE A 196 -22.51 -25.85 3.62
C PHE A 196 -21.16 -25.28 4.05
N LEU A 197 -20.57 -24.36 3.27
CA LEU A 197 -19.26 -23.79 3.57
C LEU A 197 -19.26 -23.00 4.90
N ASP A 198 -20.38 -22.37 5.25
CA ASP A 198 -20.55 -21.70 6.54
C ASP A 198 -20.33 -22.64 7.73
N LEU A 199 -20.82 -23.88 7.67
CA LEU A 199 -20.59 -24.89 8.72
C LEU A 199 -19.10 -25.23 8.84
N LEU A 200 -18.39 -25.34 7.71
CA LEU A 200 -16.95 -25.60 7.72
C LEU A 200 -16.18 -24.42 8.32
N ILE A 201 -16.54 -23.18 7.97
CA ILE A 201 -15.91 -21.97 8.54
C ILE A 201 -16.26 -21.84 10.03
N GLU A 202 -17.48 -22.16 10.46
CA GLU A 202 -17.88 -22.15 11.87
C GLU A 202 -17.07 -23.16 12.70
N LYS A 203 -16.85 -24.38 12.18
CA LYS A 203 -16.13 -25.46 12.88
C LYS A 203 -14.60 -25.45 12.69
N ALA A 204 -14.05 -24.60 11.83
CA ALA A 204 -12.60 -24.47 11.62
C ALA A 204 -11.93 -23.58 12.68
N ASP A 205 -10.72 -23.96 13.10
CA ASP A 205 -9.86 -23.11 13.94
C ASP A 205 -9.19 -22.00 13.08
N PRO A 206 -8.80 -20.86 13.66
CA PRO A 206 -8.16 -19.75 12.95
C PRO A 206 -6.96 -20.17 12.06
N GLU A 207 -6.14 -21.08 12.57
CA GLU A 207 -4.95 -21.64 11.91
C GLU A 207 -5.33 -22.42 10.65
N THR A 208 -6.46 -23.13 10.66
CA THR A 208 -6.99 -23.86 9.50
C THR A 208 -7.40 -22.91 8.36
N LEU A 209 -7.83 -21.69 8.72
CA LEU A 209 -8.21 -20.63 7.79
C LEU A 209 -7.02 -19.72 7.39
N ALA A 210 -5.89 -19.82 8.09
CA ALA A 210 -4.63 -19.13 7.78
C ALA A 210 -3.59 -20.03 7.08
N ALA A 211 -3.77 -21.36 7.10
CA ALA A 211 -2.95 -22.34 6.39
C ALA A 211 -2.88 -22.08 4.88
N LYS A 212 -1.80 -22.52 4.24
CA LYS A 212 -1.53 -22.32 2.81
C LYS A 212 -1.59 -23.65 2.03
N ASP A 213 -2.09 -23.59 0.80
CA ASP A 213 -2.05 -24.69 -0.18
C ASP A 213 -0.69 -24.79 -0.92
N GLY A 214 -0.59 -25.69 -1.89
CA GLY A 214 0.63 -25.97 -2.65
C GLY A 214 1.11 -24.86 -3.59
N ASP A 215 0.31 -23.81 -3.81
CA ASP A 215 0.68 -22.57 -4.52
C ASP A 215 0.88 -21.39 -3.53
N GLY A 216 0.89 -21.69 -2.22
CA GLY A 216 1.01 -20.72 -1.13
C GLY A 216 -0.29 -19.95 -0.82
N ASN A 217 -1.42 -20.28 -1.45
CA ASN A 217 -2.66 -19.56 -1.25
C ASN A 217 -3.32 -19.96 0.07
N THR A 218 -3.82 -18.98 0.82
CA THR A 218 -4.75 -19.25 1.93
C THR A 218 -6.20 -19.42 1.41
N PRO A 219 -7.16 -19.95 2.20
CA PRO A 219 -8.57 -20.02 1.82
C PRO A 219 -9.15 -18.67 1.35
N LEU A 220 -8.66 -17.55 1.91
CA LEU A 220 -9.04 -16.20 1.48
C LEU A 220 -8.61 -15.88 0.04
N HIS A 221 -7.41 -16.31 -0.39
CA HIS A 221 -6.94 -16.13 -1.77
C HIS A 221 -7.83 -16.85 -2.79
N LEU A 222 -8.29 -18.07 -2.47
CA LEU A 222 -9.23 -18.82 -3.31
C LEU A 222 -10.64 -18.20 -3.27
N ALA A 223 -11.09 -17.70 -2.11
CA ALA A 223 -12.42 -17.10 -1.94
C ALA A 223 -12.62 -15.82 -2.78
N VAL A 224 -11.55 -15.11 -3.13
CA VAL A 224 -11.58 -13.85 -3.89
C VAL A 224 -11.34 -14.02 -5.40
N GLU A 225 -11.19 -15.25 -5.91
CA GLU A 225 -11.11 -15.52 -7.35
C GLU A 225 -12.32 -14.94 -8.12
N TYR A 226 -12.06 -14.28 -9.27
CA TYR A 226 -13.11 -13.81 -10.21
C TYR A 226 -14.19 -14.86 -10.50
N LYS A 227 -13.82 -16.15 -10.60
CA LYS A 227 -14.76 -17.24 -10.86
C LYS A 227 -15.78 -17.41 -9.74
N LYS A 228 -15.39 -17.16 -8.48
CA LYS A 228 -16.17 -17.44 -7.26
C LYS A 228 -17.11 -16.29 -6.90
N CYS A 229 -16.67 -15.05 -7.14
CA CYS A 229 -17.42 -13.81 -6.87
C CYS A 229 -18.90 -13.88 -7.31
N LYS A 230 -19.78 -13.90 -6.31
CA LYS A 230 -21.24 -13.88 -6.39
C LYS A 230 -21.77 -13.09 -5.19
N LYS A 231 -23.06 -12.74 -5.16
CA LYS A 231 -23.67 -11.96 -4.08
C LYS A 231 -23.47 -12.58 -2.69
N GLU A 232 -23.49 -13.90 -2.58
CA GLU A 232 -23.25 -14.67 -1.35
C GLU A 232 -21.76 -14.68 -0.92
N GLN A 233 -20.82 -14.40 -1.84
CA GLN A 233 -19.38 -14.54 -1.61
C GLN A 233 -18.81 -13.47 -0.65
N LEU A 234 -19.44 -12.29 -0.58
CA LEU A 234 -19.00 -11.20 0.30
C LEU A 234 -19.09 -11.58 1.80
N ASP A 235 -20.16 -12.27 2.19
CA ASP A 235 -20.38 -12.74 3.56
C ASP A 235 -19.38 -13.84 3.94
N ILE A 236 -19.13 -14.80 3.03
CA ILE A 236 -18.07 -15.81 3.16
C ILE A 236 -16.69 -15.16 3.36
N ILE A 237 -16.35 -14.13 2.57
CA ILE A 237 -15.09 -13.39 2.70
C ILE A 237 -14.99 -12.70 4.07
N GLN A 238 -16.07 -12.06 4.55
CA GLN A 238 -16.08 -11.44 5.89
C GLN A 238 -15.89 -12.46 7.01
N LYS A 239 -16.55 -13.62 6.93
CA LYS A 239 -16.43 -14.71 7.91
C LYS A 239 -15.01 -15.30 7.97
N ILE A 240 -14.37 -15.51 6.80
CA ILE A 240 -12.97 -15.97 6.74
C ILE A 240 -12.06 -14.93 7.40
N ILE A 241 -12.14 -13.67 6.98
CA ILE A 241 -11.33 -12.57 7.55
C ILE A 241 -11.52 -12.48 9.07
N ALA A 242 -12.76 -12.44 9.56
CA ALA A 242 -13.07 -12.27 10.97
C ALA A 242 -12.52 -13.39 11.88
N LYS A 243 -12.25 -14.58 11.33
CA LYS A 243 -11.59 -15.69 12.05
C LYS A 243 -10.08 -15.76 11.85
N SER A 244 -9.57 -15.51 10.65
CA SER A 244 -8.16 -15.82 10.31
C SER A 244 -7.20 -14.64 10.45
N ASP A 245 -7.68 -13.40 10.39
CA ASP A 245 -6.81 -12.23 10.13
C ASP A 245 -5.69 -12.04 11.17
N ILE A 246 -5.97 -12.32 12.44
CA ILE A 246 -4.99 -12.22 13.53
C ILE A 246 -3.84 -13.22 13.31
N VAL A 247 -4.14 -14.47 12.93
CA VAL A 247 -3.11 -15.50 12.68
C VAL A 247 -2.36 -15.19 11.38
N VAL A 248 -3.06 -14.73 10.34
CA VAL A 248 -2.45 -14.28 9.07
C VAL A 248 -1.47 -13.11 9.29
N GLN A 249 -1.76 -12.21 10.24
CA GLN A 249 -0.91 -11.07 10.59
C GLN A 249 0.33 -11.45 11.42
N HIS A 250 0.25 -12.46 12.30
CA HIS A 250 1.39 -12.92 13.10
C HIS A 250 2.30 -13.88 12.34
N ASN A 251 1.78 -14.60 11.34
CA ASN A 251 2.58 -15.47 10.48
C ASN A 251 3.47 -14.64 9.54
N GLU A 252 4.77 -14.92 9.53
CA GLU A 252 5.68 -14.28 8.57
C GLU A 252 5.20 -14.57 7.13
N ASN A 253 5.03 -13.51 6.34
CA ASN A 253 4.53 -13.58 4.97
C ASN A 253 3.11 -14.21 4.85
N GLY A 254 2.31 -14.23 5.93
CA GLY A 254 0.97 -14.81 5.95
C GLY A 254 0.01 -14.16 4.96
N ASP A 255 0.08 -12.84 4.81
CA ASP A 255 -0.72 -12.05 3.86
C ASP A 255 -0.42 -12.31 2.36
N PHE A 256 0.56 -13.16 2.01
CA PHE A 256 1.03 -13.34 0.63
C PHE A 256 1.16 -14.82 0.23
N ASN A 257 0.80 -15.16 -1.00
CA ASN A 257 1.11 -16.47 -1.60
C ASN A 257 2.53 -16.53 -2.19
N ASP A 258 2.93 -17.68 -2.74
CA ASP A 258 4.31 -17.93 -3.22
C ASP A 258 4.66 -17.08 -4.46
N ASN A 259 3.66 -16.50 -5.13
CA ASN A 259 3.84 -15.53 -6.21
C ASN A 259 4.04 -14.09 -5.69
N GLY A 260 4.12 -13.90 -4.37
CA GLY A 260 4.21 -12.58 -3.72
C GLY A 260 2.95 -11.74 -3.83
N LEU A 261 1.79 -12.35 -4.13
CA LEU A 261 0.51 -11.67 -4.25
C LEU A 261 -0.28 -11.80 -2.95
N SER A 262 -0.85 -10.69 -2.49
CA SER A 262 -1.87 -10.70 -1.44
C SER A 262 -3.24 -11.12 -1.99
N PRO A 263 -4.24 -11.43 -1.16
CA PRO A 263 -5.62 -11.64 -1.64
C PRO A 263 -6.16 -10.46 -2.45
N TYR A 264 -5.80 -9.23 -2.09
CA TYR A 264 -6.18 -8.02 -2.85
C TYR A 264 -5.57 -8.01 -4.26
N LEU A 265 -4.27 -8.26 -4.39
CA LEU A 265 -3.58 -8.32 -5.69
C LEU A 265 -3.99 -9.56 -6.50
N HIS A 266 -4.17 -10.70 -5.83
CA HIS A 266 -4.66 -11.94 -6.42
C HIS A 266 -6.07 -11.77 -7.02
N HIS A 267 -6.97 -11.10 -6.31
CA HIS A 267 -8.28 -10.70 -6.84
C HIS A 267 -8.13 -9.87 -8.13
N LYS A 268 -7.38 -8.76 -8.06
CA LYS A 268 -7.23 -7.82 -9.19
C LYS A 268 -6.61 -8.46 -10.42
N GLU A 269 -5.57 -9.27 -10.26
CA GLU A 269 -4.93 -9.96 -11.39
C GLU A 269 -5.81 -11.09 -11.94
N ASN A 270 -6.61 -11.79 -11.11
CA ASN A 270 -7.63 -12.72 -11.61
C ASN A 270 -8.73 -12.02 -12.41
N VAL A 271 -9.24 -10.88 -11.92
CA VAL A 271 -10.22 -10.03 -12.64
C VAL A 271 -9.64 -9.59 -13.98
N ARG A 272 -8.39 -9.09 -14.00
CA ARG A 272 -7.69 -8.69 -15.23
C ARG A 272 -7.53 -9.84 -16.22
N LYS A 273 -7.02 -11.00 -15.77
CA LYS A 273 -6.84 -12.21 -16.57
C LYS A 273 -8.17 -12.72 -17.14
N ALA A 274 -9.27 -12.64 -16.38
CA ALA A 274 -10.61 -13.01 -16.84
C ALA A 274 -11.15 -12.02 -17.90
N GLN A 275 -11.09 -10.71 -17.63
CA GLN A 275 -11.55 -9.68 -18.56
C GLN A 275 -10.77 -9.70 -19.90
N ALA A 276 -9.46 -9.97 -19.86
CA ALA A 276 -8.67 -10.16 -21.08
C ALA A 276 -9.16 -11.38 -21.88
N LYS A 277 -9.36 -12.53 -21.22
CA LYS A 277 -9.87 -13.76 -21.85
C LYS A 277 -11.26 -13.59 -22.46
N GLU A 278 -12.16 -12.80 -21.86
CA GLU A 278 -13.46 -12.49 -22.49
C GLU A 278 -13.32 -11.54 -23.69
N LYS A 279 -12.51 -10.48 -23.58
CA LYS A 279 -12.23 -9.57 -24.72
C LYS A 279 -11.63 -10.31 -25.92
N ASP A 280 -10.77 -11.29 -25.70
CA ASP A 280 -10.16 -12.07 -26.79
C ASP A 280 -11.12 -13.12 -27.38
N LYS A 281 -12.07 -13.66 -26.61
CA LYS A 281 -13.20 -14.44 -27.15
C LYS A 281 -14.12 -13.57 -28.01
N GLU A 282 -14.40 -12.35 -27.57
CA GLU A 282 -15.23 -11.38 -28.29
C GLU A 282 -14.58 -10.98 -29.62
N LYS A 283 -13.27 -10.68 -29.63
CA LYS A 283 -12.49 -10.47 -30.86
C LYS A 283 -12.53 -11.68 -31.80
N LYS A 284 -12.42 -12.91 -31.28
CA LYS A 284 -12.50 -14.15 -32.10
C LYS A 284 -13.88 -14.30 -32.74
N LYS A 285 -14.97 -14.16 -31.96
CA LYS A 285 -16.34 -14.14 -32.50
C LYS A 285 -16.53 -13.08 -33.59
N LEU A 286 -16.11 -11.84 -33.33
CA LEU A 286 -16.19 -10.74 -34.31
C LEU A 286 -15.35 -10.97 -35.57
N LYS A 287 -14.32 -11.82 -35.50
CA LYS A 287 -13.55 -12.26 -36.68
C LYS A 287 -14.28 -13.38 -37.43
N GLU A 288 -14.74 -14.41 -36.73
CA GLU A 288 -15.50 -15.54 -37.29
C GLU A 288 -16.80 -15.06 -37.96
N GLU A 289 -17.49 -14.09 -37.38
CA GLU A 289 -18.70 -13.45 -37.90
C GLU A 289 -18.41 -12.65 -39.19
N LYS A 290 -17.32 -11.85 -39.20
CA LYS A 290 -16.86 -11.14 -40.42
C LYS A 290 -16.35 -12.07 -41.52
N GLU A 291 -15.88 -13.26 -41.19
CA GLU A 291 -15.51 -14.29 -42.17
C GLU A 291 -16.75 -15.01 -42.72
N ARG A 292 -17.80 -15.21 -41.91
CA ARG A 292 -19.11 -15.71 -42.36
C ARG A 292 -19.84 -14.72 -43.28
N ASP A 293 -19.90 -13.43 -42.94
CA ASP A 293 -20.53 -12.40 -43.77
C ASP A 293 -19.88 -12.29 -45.17
N LYS A 294 -18.55 -12.40 -45.22
CA LYS A 294 -17.79 -12.46 -46.49
C LYS A 294 -18.09 -13.72 -47.31
N GLY A 295 -18.43 -14.83 -46.68
CA GLY A 295 -18.93 -16.03 -47.36
C GLY A 295 -20.33 -15.83 -47.95
N ASN A 296 -21.20 -15.12 -47.22
CA ASN A 296 -22.60 -14.93 -47.62
C ASN A 296 -22.81 -13.93 -48.77
N THR A 297 -21.83 -13.10 -49.12
CA THR A 297 -22.00 -12.05 -50.15
C THR A 297 -21.89 -12.55 -51.60
N ARG A 298 -21.79 -13.86 -51.86
CA ARG A 298 -21.38 -14.40 -53.17
C ARG A 298 -22.25 -15.53 -53.77
N VAL A 299 -23.56 -15.48 -53.59
CA VAL A 299 -24.51 -16.29 -54.38
C VAL A 299 -25.66 -15.45 -54.92
N ARG A 300 -25.73 -15.31 -56.25
CA ARG A 300 -26.96 -15.15 -57.03
C ARG A 300 -26.95 -16.24 -58.10
N PRO A 301 -27.96 -17.12 -58.17
CA PRO A 301 -28.07 -18.11 -59.23
C PRO A 301 -28.86 -17.54 -60.41
N ASP A 302 -28.36 -17.74 -61.64
CA ASP A 302 -29.14 -17.80 -62.88
C ASP A 302 -28.23 -18.31 -64.03
N GLY A 303 -28.74 -19.18 -64.89
CA GLY A 303 -28.17 -19.42 -66.24
C GLY A 303 -27.24 -20.63 -66.47
N VAL A 304 -27.83 -21.78 -66.80
CA VAL A 304 -27.46 -22.73 -67.88
C VAL A 304 -25.97 -23.18 -68.03
N GLU A 305 -25.68 -24.38 -67.52
CA GLU A 305 -25.33 -25.61 -68.28
C GLU A 305 -24.19 -25.67 -69.36
N VAL A 306 -23.54 -26.86 -69.44
CA VAL A 306 -22.67 -27.40 -70.53
C VAL A 306 -21.17 -27.03 -70.59
N ASP A 307 -20.38 -27.79 -69.80
CA ASP A 307 -19.29 -28.69 -70.26
C ASP A 307 -17.82 -28.25 -70.58
N ASN A 308 -16.92 -29.13 -70.11
CA ASN A 308 -15.62 -29.59 -70.65
C ASN A 308 -14.25 -28.87 -70.49
N SER A 309 -13.21 -29.73 -70.31
CA SER A 309 -11.74 -29.51 -70.21
C SER A 309 -11.23 -28.53 -69.11
N ALA A 310 -10.40 -28.86 -68.10
CA ALA A 310 -9.34 -29.87 -67.84
C ALA A 310 -7.88 -29.41 -68.13
N GLN A 311 -6.97 -29.91 -67.29
CA GLN A 311 -5.50 -29.69 -67.23
C GLN A 311 -5.03 -28.28 -66.80
N THR A 312 -4.53 -28.02 -65.58
CA THR A 312 -3.46 -28.60 -64.72
C THR A 312 -2.07 -27.98 -64.91
N ARG A 313 -1.62 -27.26 -63.87
CA ARG A 313 -0.32 -27.39 -63.17
C ARG A 313 -0.44 -26.61 -61.86
N ASP A 314 -0.36 -27.27 -60.71
CA ASP A 314 0.87 -27.71 -60.01
C ASP A 314 1.66 -26.52 -59.41
N SER A 315 2.19 -26.55 -58.19
CA SER A 315 1.88 -27.27 -56.93
C SER A 315 3.02 -26.97 -55.95
N ALA A 316 2.76 -26.92 -54.63
CA ALA A 316 3.77 -27.07 -53.57
C ALA A 316 4.87 -25.96 -53.48
N ALA A 317 5.55 -25.74 -52.35
CA ALA A 317 5.21 -26.03 -50.95
C ALA A 317 6.01 -25.12 -49.98
N LYS A 318 5.55 -25.12 -48.72
CA LYS A 318 6.24 -24.92 -47.42
C LYS A 318 7.57 -24.12 -47.28
N SER A 319 7.61 -23.50 -46.10
CA SER A 319 8.71 -23.43 -45.11
C SER A 319 9.79 -22.32 -45.15
N GLN A 320 9.97 -21.78 -43.93
CA GLN A 320 11.19 -21.28 -43.27
C GLN A 320 11.86 -19.97 -43.72
N GLU A 321 11.72 -18.98 -42.83
CA GLU A 321 12.79 -18.34 -42.04
C GLU A 321 13.98 -17.59 -42.67
N SER A 322 14.46 -16.68 -41.83
CA SER A 322 15.82 -16.11 -41.74
C SER A 322 16.10 -14.78 -42.47
N SER A 323 16.66 -13.87 -41.65
CA SER A 323 17.66 -12.86 -41.97
C SER A 323 17.71 -12.24 -43.38
N GLY A 324 17.48 -10.92 -43.41
CA GLY A 324 18.66 -10.07 -43.61
C GLY A 324 18.45 -8.82 -44.47
N PRO A 325 19.30 -7.78 -44.32
CA PRO A 325 18.95 -6.43 -44.76
C PRO A 325 19.88 -5.84 -45.83
N GLY A 326 19.37 -4.90 -46.61
CA GLY A 326 20.17 -4.03 -47.47
C GLY A 326 19.31 -3.04 -48.25
N GLY A 327 19.66 -1.75 -48.18
CA GLY A 327 19.32 -0.77 -49.22
C GLY A 327 20.49 -0.66 -50.21
N PRO A 328 20.90 0.54 -50.65
CA PRO A 328 20.26 1.85 -50.46
C PRO A 328 20.30 2.67 -51.78
N THR A 329 20.49 3.99 -51.66
CA THR A 329 20.82 4.99 -52.69
C THR A 329 19.68 5.57 -53.55
N ASN A 330 19.61 6.90 -53.48
CA ASN A 330 18.96 7.84 -54.40
C ASN A 330 20.08 8.41 -55.32
N PRO A 331 19.81 9.07 -56.46
CA PRO A 331 19.89 10.55 -56.41
C PRO A 331 19.09 11.38 -57.46
N SER A 332 18.90 12.66 -57.09
CA SER A 332 18.89 13.88 -57.94
C SER A 332 17.74 14.17 -58.94
N GLY A 333 17.24 15.43 -58.93
CA GLY A 333 16.35 15.99 -59.98
C GLY A 333 15.55 17.26 -59.61
N GLN A 334 16.18 18.44 -59.66
CA GLN A 334 15.67 19.84 -59.83
C GLN A 334 14.14 20.14 -59.69
N ALA A 335 13.69 21.02 -58.77
CA ALA A 335 13.46 22.50 -58.92
C ALA A 335 12.11 22.87 -59.64
N THR A 336 11.38 23.97 -59.39
CA THR A 336 11.60 25.29 -58.74
C THR A 336 10.34 25.84 -58.01
N ASP A 337 10.50 26.77 -57.05
CA ASP A 337 9.46 27.69 -56.51
C ASP A 337 9.68 29.12 -57.13
N PRO A 338 8.69 30.05 -57.20
CA PRO A 338 8.55 31.06 -56.13
C PRO A 338 7.15 31.68 -55.87
N SER A 339 6.72 31.64 -54.61
CA SER A 339 6.29 32.81 -53.78
C SER A 339 4.85 33.43 -53.80
N SER A 340 4.43 33.79 -52.57
CA SER A 340 3.73 35.05 -52.15
C SER A 340 2.24 35.03 -51.68
N ARG A 341 1.93 36.04 -50.85
CA ARG A 341 0.76 36.30 -49.94
C ARG A 341 -0.37 37.11 -50.66
N PRO A 342 -1.59 37.41 -50.11
CA PRO A 342 -1.87 37.75 -48.68
C PRO A 342 -3.29 37.56 -48.05
N ASP A 343 -3.34 37.85 -46.73
CA ASP A 343 -4.37 38.51 -45.89
C ASP A 343 -5.88 38.13 -45.79
N LYS A 344 -6.26 37.84 -44.52
CA LYS A 344 -7.38 38.40 -43.71
C LYS A 344 -8.86 37.97 -43.92
N ARG A 345 -9.60 38.15 -42.81
CA ARG A 345 -11.07 37.95 -42.64
C ARG A 345 -11.89 39.02 -43.37
N PRO A 346 -13.20 38.78 -43.51
CA PRO A 346 -14.18 39.73 -42.98
C PRO A 346 -15.16 39.14 -41.96
N THR A 347 -15.99 40.02 -41.40
CA THR A 347 -17.07 39.78 -40.41
C THR A 347 -18.33 40.54 -40.92
N ILE A 348 -19.46 40.48 -40.19
CA ILE A 348 -20.56 41.50 -40.10
C ILE A 348 -21.92 41.22 -40.82
N GLN A 349 -23.01 41.30 -40.02
CA GLN A 349 -24.43 41.62 -40.34
C GLN A 349 -25.35 40.61 -41.09
N THR A 350 -26.70 40.70 -41.02
CA THR A 350 -27.61 41.70 -40.38
C THR A 350 -28.92 41.07 -39.84
N ASP A 351 -29.55 41.75 -38.86
CA ASP A 351 -31.00 42.03 -38.63
C ASP A 351 -32.10 40.95 -38.89
N SER A 352 -33.21 40.87 -38.11
CA SER A 352 -34.10 42.00 -37.76
C SER A 352 -35.00 41.77 -36.53
N ARG A 353 -35.13 42.83 -35.70
CA ARG A 353 -36.36 43.45 -35.10
C ARG A 353 -37.52 42.56 -34.57
N ASN A 354 -38.17 42.87 -33.44
CA ASN A 354 -38.67 44.20 -33.04
C ASN A 354 -38.95 44.35 -31.51
N LYS A 355 -38.69 45.57 -30.98
CA LYS A 355 -39.51 46.47 -30.08
C LYS A 355 -40.43 45.88 -28.97
N TYR A 356 -40.64 46.51 -27.80
CA TYR A 356 -40.15 47.72 -27.07
C TYR A 356 -40.17 47.35 -25.55
N GLY A 357 -39.41 47.92 -24.59
CA GLY A 357 -39.29 49.33 -24.16
C GLY A 357 -40.39 49.68 -23.12
N GLY A 358 -40.15 50.21 -21.90
CA GLY A 358 -38.92 50.55 -21.15
C GLY A 358 -39.26 51.29 -19.81
N ARG A 359 -38.25 51.61 -18.96
CA ARG A 359 -38.18 52.58 -17.79
C ARG A 359 -39.48 52.99 -17.02
N THR A 360 -39.53 53.13 -15.68
CA THR A 360 -38.53 53.68 -14.72
C THR A 360 -38.85 53.26 -13.25
N GLN A 361 -37.96 53.58 -12.29
CA GLN A 361 -38.16 53.47 -10.81
C GLN A 361 -38.86 54.73 -10.22
N PRO A 362 -39.00 54.99 -8.88
CA PRO A 362 -38.66 54.19 -7.67
C PRO A 362 -39.65 54.23 -6.46
N ALA A 363 -39.25 53.54 -5.37
CA ALA A 363 -39.39 53.89 -3.93
C ALA A 363 -40.70 53.62 -3.13
N MET A 364 -40.55 52.91 -1.99
CA MET A 364 -40.77 53.36 -0.58
C MET A 364 -40.99 52.18 0.41
N ASN A 365 -40.66 52.39 1.69
CA ASN A 365 -40.87 51.43 2.80
C ASN A 365 -42.29 51.57 3.41
N VAL A 366 -42.71 50.64 4.29
CA VAL A 366 -43.04 50.89 5.72
C VAL A 366 -43.67 49.66 6.43
N SER A 367 -43.06 49.30 7.57
CA SER A 367 -43.54 48.67 8.82
C SER A 367 -44.74 47.68 8.93
N SER A 368 -44.53 46.64 9.75
CA SER A 368 -45.54 45.90 10.56
C SER A 368 -46.07 46.79 11.72
N PRO A 369 -47.16 46.45 12.50
CA PRO A 369 -47.13 45.30 13.44
C PRO A 369 -48.48 44.66 13.90
N ALA A 370 -48.35 43.57 14.69
CA ALA A 370 -49.13 43.19 15.91
C ALA A 370 -50.65 42.81 15.90
N THR A 371 -50.89 41.52 16.24
CA THR A 371 -51.82 40.97 17.26
C THR A 371 -53.35 41.22 17.27
N GLY A 372 -54.12 40.12 17.35
CA GLY A 372 -55.08 39.94 18.47
C GLY A 372 -56.46 39.28 18.20
N THR A 373 -56.83 38.32 19.08
CA THR A 373 -58.18 37.78 19.39
C THR A 373 -58.78 36.59 18.60
N ALA A 374 -59.59 35.79 19.31
CA ALA A 374 -60.33 34.57 18.93
C ALA A 374 -61.22 34.15 20.12
N PRO A 375 -62.08 33.10 20.08
CA PRO A 375 -62.84 32.49 18.97
C PRO A 375 -64.38 32.69 19.19
N PRO A 376 -65.33 31.98 18.52
CA PRO A 376 -65.61 30.55 18.79
C PRO A 376 -65.91 29.65 17.57
N LEU A 377 -65.56 28.36 17.71
CA LEU A 377 -66.37 27.14 17.49
C LEU A 377 -67.62 27.25 16.57
N VAL A 378 -67.89 26.39 15.57
CA VAL A 378 -67.39 25.04 15.18
C VAL A 378 -67.72 24.81 13.67
N ASN A 379 -67.34 23.75 12.93
CA ASN A 379 -66.86 22.39 13.28
C ASN A 379 -65.98 21.72 12.19
N ARG A 380 -65.59 20.46 12.47
CA ARG A 380 -65.34 19.29 11.57
C ARG A 380 -65.80 19.39 10.09
N ASP A 381 -65.09 18.85 9.08
CA ASP A 381 -63.93 17.93 9.03
C ASP A 381 -63.02 18.26 7.82
N ASP A 382 -61.70 18.41 7.97
CA ASP A 382 -60.74 18.48 6.85
C ASP A 382 -59.28 18.20 7.30
N LEU A 383 -58.48 17.43 6.55
CA LEU A 383 -57.03 17.24 6.78
C LEU A 383 -56.26 16.64 5.57
N LYS A 384 -55.35 17.45 5.02
CA LYS A 384 -54.11 17.09 4.26
C LYS A 384 -54.19 16.44 2.86
N LYS A 385 -54.02 17.31 1.84
CA LYS A 385 -52.89 17.22 0.88
C LYS A 385 -51.83 18.28 1.30
N LEU A 386 -50.56 18.32 0.86
CA LEU A 386 -49.82 17.66 -0.23
C LEU A 386 -48.44 17.13 0.24
N ALA A 387 -47.83 16.28 -0.60
CA ALA A 387 -46.38 15.99 -0.72
C ALA A 387 -45.70 15.26 0.47
N LEU A 388 -44.74 14.34 0.29
CA LEU A 388 -43.94 13.93 -0.89
C LEU A 388 -44.02 12.40 -1.13
N HIS A 389 -43.60 11.95 -2.33
CA HIS A 389 -43.63 10.53 -2.72
C HIS A 389 -42.30 9.83 -2.43
N VAL A 390 -42.36 8.71 -1.70
CA VAL A 390 -41.35 7.63 -1.75
C VAL A 390 -41.85 6.56 -2.73
N PRO A 391 -40.97 5.87 -3.46
CA PRO A 391 -41.25 4.59 -4.09
C PRO A 391 -40.39 3.47 -3.49
N ASP A 392 -41.01 2.63 -2.67
CA ASP A 392 -40.56 1.25 -2.43
C ASP A 392 -41.70 0.31 -2.89
N ALA A 393 -41.37 -0.74 -3.63
CA ALA A 393 -42.33 -1.69 -4.17
C ALA A 393 -41.66 -2.98 -4.71
N ALA A 394 -41.75 -4.05 -3.93
CA ALA A 394 -41.80 -5.42 -4.43
C ALA A 394 -43.19 -6.01 -4.09
N VAL A 395 -43.55 -7.18 -4.67
CA VAL A 395 -44.82 -7.93 -4.41
C VAL A 395 -46.05 -7.21 -5.01
N ARG A 396 -46.93 -7.81 -5.85
CA ARG A 396 -47.06 -9.15 -6.47
C ARG A 396 -48.02 -9.04 -7.67
N GLN A 397 -47.83 -9.86 -8.71
CA GLN A 397 -48.81 -10.88 -9.14
C GLN A 397 -48.23 -11.73 -10.30
N ALA A 398 -48.81 -12.91 -10.53
CA ALA A 398 -48.40 -13.84 -11.58
C ALA A 398 -49.64 -14.47 -12.22
N ALA A 399 -49.58 -14.70 -13.54
CA ALA A 399 -50.54 -15.53 -14.28
C ALA A 399 -49.87 -16.12 -15.55
N ASP A 400 -49.75 -17.44 -15.56
CA ASP A 400 -49.74 -18.37 -16.71
C ASP A 400 -48.96 -18.05 -18.00
N ALA A 401 -47.69 -18.47 -17.96
CA ALA A 401 -47.17 -19.57 -18.78
C ALA A 401 -47.48 -19.63 -20.30
N ARG A 402 -46.40 -19.52 -21.10
CA ARG A 402 -46.13 -20.43 -22.23
C ARG A 402 -44.62 -20.66 -22.37
N SER A 403 -44.25 -21.85 -22.86
CA SER A 403 -42.86 -22.32 -22.88
C SER A 403 -42.04 -21.71 -24.03
N VAL A 404 -40.82 -21.28 -23.72
CA VAL A 404 -39.71 -21.13 -24.67
C VAL A 404 -38.49 -21.84 -24.07
N THR A 405 -37.71 -22.50 -24.92
CA THR A 405 -36.69 -23.48 -24.54
C THR A 405 -35.40 -22.87 -24.00
N ASP A 406 -34.72 -23.64 -23.15
CA ASP A 406 -33.35 -23.35 -22.69
C ASP A 406 -32.37 -23.15 -23.87
N SER A 407 -31.58 -22.09 -23.78
CA SER A 407 -30.39 -21.86 -24.61
C SER A 407 -29.32 -21.16 -23.75
N GLY A 408 -28.66 -21.97 -22.92
CA GLY A 408 -27.82 -21.56 -21.79
C GLY A 408 -26.89 -20.36 -22.01
N HIS A 409 -27.28 -19.21 -21.48
CA HIS A 409 -26.39 -18.07 -21.28
C HIS A 409 -25.50 -18.32 -20.05
N LYS A 410 -24.19 -18.44 -20.27
CA LYS A 410 -23.21 -18.48 -19.17
C LYS A 410 -23.29 -17.15 -18.40
N SER A 411 -23.64 -17.21 -17.12
CA SER A 411 -23.82 -16.03 -16.27
C SER A 411 -22.54 -15.19 -16.21
N LYS A 412 -22.57 -13.99 -16.78
CA LYS A 412 -21.51 -12.98 -16.62
C LYS A 412 -21.41 -12.63 -15.14
N VAL A 413 -20.20 -12.62 -14.58
CA VAL A 413 -19.97 -12.20 -13.19
C VAL A 413 -20.34 -10.73 -13.05
N ASP A 414 -21.04 -10.39 -11.97
CA ASP A 414 -21.50 -9.03 -11.70
C ASP A 414 -20.32 -8.11 -11.36
N GLU A 415 -20.21 -7.00 -12.09
CA GLU A 415 -19.13 -6.03 -11.92
C GLU A 415 -19.24 -5.24 -10.60
N THR A 416 -20.45 -5.14 -10.02
CA THR A 416 -20.66 -4.52 -8.70
C THR A 416 -19.99 -5.36 -7.62
N VAL A 417 -20.30 -6.66 -7.56
CA VAL A 417 -19.71 -7.61 -6.61
C VAL A 417 -18.17 -7.65 -6.68
N LEU A 418 -17.58 -7.50 -7.86
CA LEU A 418 -16.11 -7.41 -7.98
C LEU A 418 -15.57 -6.13 -7.33
N LYS A 419 -16.20 -4.98 -7.56
CA LYS A 419 -15.82 -3.70 -6.94
C LYS A 419 -16.07 -3.69 -5.43
N ASP A 420 -17.12 -4.39 -4.97
CA ASP A 420 -17.42 -4.57 -3.56
C ASP A 420 -16.37 -5.45 -2.87
N VAL A 421 -15.93 -6.55 -3.50
CA VAL A 421 -14.80 -7.37 -3.01
C VAL A 421 -13.50 -6.56 -2.97
N GLU A 422 -13.18 -5.80 -4.04
CA GLU A 422 -11.99 -4.95 -4.07
C GLU A 422 -12.04 -3.88 -2.95
N ARG A 423 -13.17 -3.18 -2.77
CA ARG A 423 -13.34 -2.17 -1.71
C ARG A 423 -13.30 -2.80 -0.32
N LEU A 424 -13.89 -3.98 -0.12
CA LEU A 424 -13.90 -4.69 1.16
C LEU A 424 -12.48 -5.07 1.57
N LEU A 425 -11.70 -5.69 0.67
CA LEU A 425 -10.30 -6.07 0.94
C LEU A 425 -9.43 -4.83 1.19
N LYS A 426 -9.59 -3.78 0.39
CA LYS A 426 -8.85 -2.52 0.58
C LYS A 426 -9.17 -1.85 1.92
N LEU A 427 -10.45 -1.76 2.29
CA LEU A 427 -10.88 -1.27 3.60
C LEU A 427 -10.36 -2.14 4.74
N HIS A 428 -10.33 -3.46 4.58
CA HIS A 428 -9.80 -4.38 5.58
C HIS A 428 -8.32 -4.11 5.88
N TYR A 429 -7.44 -4.23 4.88
CA TYR A 429 -6.01 -4.06 5.09
C TYR A 429 -5.61 -2.64 5.54
N LEU A 430 -6.33 -1.60 5.08
CA LEU A 430 -6.11 -0.23 5.55
C LEU A 430 -6.58 0.00 7.01
N ARG A 431 -7.41 -0.88 7.58
CA ARG A 431 -7.81 -0.85 9.00
C ARG A 431 -6.89 -1.70 9.90
N SER A 432 -6.44 -2.87 9.43
CA SER A 432 -5.75 -3.86 10.28
C SER A 432 -4.23 -3.92 10.13
N ARG A 433 -3.64 -3.29 9.11
CA ARG A 433 -2.19 -3.37 8.84
C ARG A 433 -1.50 -2.01 8.94
N SER A 434 -0.24 -2.03 9.37
CA SER A 434 0.61 -0.84 9.45
C SER A 434 0.84 -0.22 8.06
N TYR A 435 1.22 1.07 8.00
CA TYR A 435 1.46 1.79 6.73
C TYR A 435 2.30 0.99 5.73
N ASN A 436 3.46 0.47 6.15
CA ASN A 436 4.37 -0.28 5.27
C ASN A 436 3.78 -1.64 4.85
N SER A 437 3.13 -2.37 5.76
CA SER A 437 2.46 -3.64 5.41
C SER A 437 1.28 -3.44 4.45
N ALA A 438 0.44 -2.43 4.70
CA ALA A 438 -0.67 -2.08 3.80
C ALA A 438 -0.17 -1.65 2.42
N MET A 439 0.97 -0.93 2.35
CA MET A 439 1.62 -0.57 1.09
C MET A 439 2.07 -1.80 0.29
N GLU A 440 2.74 -2.75 0.93
CA GLU A 440 3.14 -4.02 0.29
C GLU A 440 1.93 -4.85 -0.17
N ILE A 441 0.87 -4.90 0.64
CA ILE A 441 -0.35 -5.66 0.35
C ILE A 441 -1.15 -5.07 -0.81
N LEU A 442 -1.20 -3.74 -0.95
CA LEU A 442 -1.99 -3.06 -1.99
C LEU A 442 -1.25 -2.92 -3.34
N TYR A 443 0.09 -2.90 -3.35
CA TYR A 443 0.89 -2.64 -4.56
C TYR A 443 1.97 -3.68 -4.88
N GLY A 444 2.30 -4.57 -3.94
CA GLY A 444 3.33 -5.60 -4.07
C GLY A 444 4.67 -5.22 -3.44
N ARG A 445 5.39 -6.23 -2.96
CA ARG A 445 6.65 -6.09 -2.21
C ARG A 445 7.84 -5.59 -3.02
N ASN A 446 7.77 -5.71 -4.34
CA ASN A 446 8.85 -5.38 -5.27
C ASN A 446 8.50 -4.14 -6.13
N THR A 447 7.52 -3.34 -5.68
CA THR A 447 6.88 -2.28 -6.47
C THR A 447 6.64 -1.04 -5.61
N THR A 448 7.15 0.11 -6.05
CA THR A 448 6.91 1.39 -5.36
C THR A 448 5.66 2.09 -5.89
N SER A 449 4.71 2.39 -5.02
CA SER A 449 3.56 3.25 -5.35
C SER A 449 3.89 4.73 -5.14
N ASP A 450 3.42 5.59 -6.03
CA ASP A 450 3.46 7.05 -5.86
C ASP A 450 2.27 7.58 -5.03
N LEU A 451 1.35 6.71 -4.59
CA LEU A 451 0.18 7.09 -3.80
C LEU A 451 0.47 6.96 -2.30
N GLU A 452 0.07 7.97 -1.53
CA GLU A 452 0.10 7.96 -0.07
C GLU A 452 -1.21 7.46 0.54
N LEU A 453 -1.06 6.73 1.65
CA LEU A 453 -2.15 6.13 2.41
C LEU A 453 -2.58 6.98 3.62
N TYR A 454 -1.92 8.10 3.91
CA TYR A 454 -2.31 9.03 4.96
C TYR A 454 -1.93 10.47 4.59
N PHE A 455 -2.42 11.45 5.37
CA PHE A 455 -1.97 12.84 5.30
C PHE A 455 -1.82 13.41 6.72
N ASP A 456 -0.57 13.51 7.16
CA ASP A 456 -0.18 14.06 8.46
C ASP A 456 0.48 15.43 8.29
N LEU A 457 0.20 16.39 9.18
CA LEU A 457 0.87 17.70 9.26
C LEU A 457 1.58 17.92 10.60
N SER A 458 1.72 16.87 11.43
CA SER A 458 2.52 16.88 12.65
C SER A 458 3.98 17.26 12.34
N GLY A 459 4.60 18.03 13.24
CA GLY A 459 5.91 18.64 13.02
C GLY A 459 5.87 20.00 12.31
N HIS A 460 4.71 20.48 11.85
CA HIS A 460 4.54 21.87 11.42
C HIS A 460 3.87 22.72 12.51
N ALA A 461 4.50 23.85 12.86
CA ALA A 461 3.92 24.84 13.78
C ALA A 461 2.88 25.73 13.09
N ASN A 462 3.25 26.32 11.94
CA ASN A 462 2.38 27.10 11.05
C ASN A 462 2.54 26.59 9.61
N ILE A 463 1.56 26.83 8.73
CA ILE A 463 1.71 26.62 7.29
C ILE A 463 1.04 27.75 6.49
N THR A 464 1.75 28.30 5.50
CA THR A 464 1.15 29.27 4.57
C THR A 464 0.28 28.56 3.55
N GLN A 465 -0.76 29.23 3.05
CA GLN A 465 -1.60 28.69 1.96
C GLN A 465 -0.76 28.30 0.72
N THR A 466 0.31 29.05 0.42
CA THR A 466 1.25 28.74 -0.66
C THR A 466 2.07 27.48 -0.36
N GLY A 467 2.62 27.35 0.85
CA GLY A 467 3.37 26.16 1.27
C GLY A 467 2.51 24.90 1.30
N LEU A 468 1.25 25.02 1.71
CA LEU A 468 0.27 23.93 1.67
C LEU A 468 -0.03 23.47 0.24
N GLU A 469 -0.26 24.39 -0.71
CA GLU A 469 -0.44 24.03 -2.13
C GLU A 469 0.85 23.46 -2.74
N ASN A 470 2.02 23.99 -2.36
CA ASN A 470 3.32 23.48 -2.80
C ASN A 470 3.56 22.06 -2.27
N LEU A 471 3.21 21.75 -1.01
CA LEU A 471 3.22 20.39 -0.47
C LEU A 471 2.22 19.49 -1.22
N LEU A 472 0.95 19.88 -1.23
CA LEU A 472 -0.13 19.08 -1.81
C LEU A 472 0.08 18.81 -3.29
N SER A 473 0.57 19.76 -4.09
CA SER A 473 0.83 19.55 -5.52
C SER A 473 1.75 18.35 -5.79
N LYS A 474 2.70 18.07 -4.88
CA LYS A 474 3.70 17.00 -5.00
C LYS A 474 3.27 15.67 -4.37
N LEU A 475 2.20 15.66 -3.56
CA LEU A 475 1.57 14.45 -3.03
C LEU A 475 0.45 13.91 -3.93
N LYS A 476 0.37 12.59 -4.09
CA LYS A 476 -0.77 11.88 -4.71
C LYS A 476 -1.38 10.98 -3.62
N PHE A 477 -2.70 10.87 -3.56
CA PHE A 477 -3.40 10.14 -2.50
C PHE A 477 -4.20 8.97 -3.04
N GLU A 478 -4.38 7.95 -2.21
CA GLU A 478 -5.43 6.96 -2.45
C GLU A 478 -6.84 7.52 -2.19
N ASP A 479 -7.86 6.85 -2.75
CA ASP A 479 -9.25 7.23 -2.52
C ASP A 479 -9.79 6.86 -1.12
N ILE A 480 -9.00 6.08 -0.37
CA ILE A 480 -9.18 5.72 1.03
C ILE A 480 -7.85 5.98 1.76
N LEU A 481 -7.85 6.82 2.79
CA LEU A 481 -6.69 7.06 3.67
C LEU A 481 -6.87 6.34 5.02
N GLN A 482 -5.80 5.77 5.57
CA GLN A 482 -5.73 5.25 6.94
C GLN A 482 -6.00 6.37 7.95
N TYR A 483 -5.34 7.52 7.80
CA TYR A 483 -5.65 8.69 8.61
C TYR A 483 -5.39 10.03 7.92
N VAL A 484 -6.06 11.07 8.44
CA VAL A 484 -5.68 12.48 8.28
C VAL A 484 -5.40 13.03 9.68
N ALA A 485 -4.18 13.51 9.90
CA ALA A 485 -3.75 14.09 11.17
C ALA A 485 -3.31 15.54 10.98
N ILE A 486 -3.91 16.46 11.74
CA ILE A 486 -3.61 17.89 11.68
C ILE A 486 -3.42 18.40 13.12
N PRO A 487 -2.22 18.85 13.50
CA PRO A 487 -1.94 19.32 14.85
C PRO A 487 -2.56 20.71 15.06
N LYS A 488 -2.22 21.35 16.18
CA LYS A 488 -2.56 22.75 16.48
C LYS A 488 -1.86 23.66 15.47
N LEU A 489 -2.51 23.88 14.34
CA LEU A 489 -2.00 24.50 13.12
C LEU A 489 -3.03 25.50 12.59
N SER A 490 -2.59 26.61 12.02
CA SER A 490 -3.42 27.51 11.22
C SER A 490 -2.88 27.62 9.79
N VAL A 491 -3.78 27.77 8.82
CA VAL A 491 -3.40 28.06 7.43
C VAL A 491 -3.38 29.58 7.20
N GLU A 492 -2.19 30.14 7.05
CA GLU A 492 -2.03 31.58 6.80
C GLU A 492 -2.45 31.94 5.36
N VAL A 493 -3.58 32.64 5.24
CA VAL A 493 -4.13 33.11 3.95
C VAL A 493 -3.37 34.34 3.47
N ASN A 494 -2.80 34.28 2.26
CA ASN A 494 -1.99 35.35 1.68
C ASN A 494 -2.85 36.54 1.20
N VAL A 495 -3.21 37.45 2.12
CA VAL A 495 -4.06 38.63 1.85
C VAL A 495 -3.47 39.57 0.80
N ASN A 496 -2.15 39.58 0.62
CA ASN A 496 -1.42 40.55 -0.19
C ASN A 496 -1.68 40.49 -1.70
N THR A 497 -2.19 39.37 -2.24
CA THR A 497 -2.49 39.24 -3.68
C THR A 497 -3.66 40.12 -4.15
N ALA A 498 -4.49 40.64 -3.22
CA ALA A 498 -5.64 41.49 -3.55
C ALA A 498 -5.31 42.94 -3.94
N ASN A 499 -4.07 43.43 -3.73
CA ASN A 499 -3.74 44.86 -3.83
C ASN A 499 -3.25 45.34 -5.22
N SER A 500 -3.45 44.56 -6.29
CA SER A 500 -3.13 45.00 -7.67
C SER A 500 -4.25 45.83 -8.32
N LYS A 501 -4.37 47.08 -7.87
CA LYS A 501 -4.89 48.26 -8.61
C LYS A 501 -6.04 48.07 -9.64
N ARG A 502 -7.20 47.49 -9.29
CA ARG A 502 -8.43 47.65 -10.14
C ARG A 502 -9.81 47.54 -9.46
N ALA A 503 -9.98 48.07 -8.25
CA ALA A 503 -11.30 48.12 -7.59
C ALA A 503 -11.57 49.41 -6.77
N ARG A 504 -11.66 50.57 -7.42
CA ARG A 504 -12.45 51.71 -6.86
C ARG A 504 -13.93 51.50 -7.19
N GLY A 505 -14.53 50.52 -6.53
CA GLY A 505 -15.94 50.17 -6.64
C GLY A 505 -16.43 49.57 -5.33
N SER A 506 -17.65 49.94 -4.91
CA SER A 506 -18.18 49.56 -3.59
C SER A 506 -18.50 48.05 -3.52
N GLY A 507 -17.54 47.28 -3.02
CA GLY A 507 -17.74 45.91 -2.55
C GLY A 507 -17.37 45.84 -1.07
N ARG A 508 -18.38 45.69 -0.20
CA ARG A 508 -18.12 45.27 1.19
C ARG A 508 -17.44 43.91 1.13
N SER A 509 -16.29 43.75 1.79
CA SER A 509 -15.92 42.42 2.27
C SER A 509 -17.09 41.91 3.12
N SER A 510 -17.59 40.73 2.82
CA SER A 510 -18.51 40.04 3.71
C SER A 510 -17.77 39.85 5.04
N LYS A 511 -18.27 40.48 6.12
CA LYS A 511 -17.90 40.05 7.46
C LYS A 511 -18.19 38.56 7.56
N GLN A 512 -17.28 37.78 8.14
CA GLN A 512 -17.60 36.40 8.50
C GLN A 512 -18.77 36.45 9.49
N ASP A 513 -19.74 35.57 9.30
CA ASP A 513 -20.97 35.53 10.09
C ASP A 513 -20.72 34.65 11.33
N GLY A 514 -19.98 35.21 12.29
CA GLY A 514 -19.44 34.53 13.46
C GLY A 514 -17.91 34.43 13.45
N ASP A 515 -17.35 34.23 14.65
CA ASP A 515 -15.89 34.30 14.91
C ASP A 515 -15.16 32.96 14.74
N GLY A 516 -15.86 31.89 14.34
CA GLY A 516 -15.30 30.53 14.24
C GLY A 516 -14.36 30.33 13.05
N ARG A 517 -13.31 29.51 13.25
CA ARG A 517 -12.34 29.17 12.20
C ARG A 517 -12.98 28.37 11.05
N ARG A 518 -12.41 28.53 9.86
CA ARG A 518 -12.82 27.85 8.61
C ARG A 518 -11.64 27.34 7.77
N ASP A 519 -10.40 27.42 8.25
CA ASP A 519 -9.23 27.10 7.42
C ASP A 519 -9.07 25.60 7.13
N LEU A 520 -9.54 24.71 8.02
CA LEU A 520 -9.60 23.27 7.72
C LEU A 520 -10.55 22.93 6.55
N CYS A 521 -11.56 23.77 6.26
CA CYS A 521 -12.42 23.60 5.07
C CYS A 521 -11.58 23.58 3.77
N TYR A 522 -10.49 24.34 3.73
CA TYR A 522 -9.58 24.41 2.58
C TYR A 522 -8.79 23.12 2.39
N ILE A 523 -8.27 22.56 3.49
CA ILE A 523 -7.45 21.35 3.48
C ILE A 523 -8.27 20.17 2.96
N PHE A 524 -9.44 19.92 3.54
CA PHE A 524 -10.29 18.80 3.12
C PHE A 524 -10.93 19.01 1.73
N ASP A 525 -11.17 20.26 1.29
CA ASP A 525 -11.52 20.54 -0.11
C ASP A 525 -10.41 20.14 -1.09
N ARG A 526 -9.14 20.36 -0.75
CA ARG A 526 -8.02 19.89 -1.58
C ARG A 526 -7.84 18.38 -1.57
N LEU A 527 -8.04 17.72 -0.43
CA LEU A 527 -8.04 16.25 -0.35
C LEU A 527 -9.18 15.65 -1.21
N ARG A 528 -10.41 16.19 -1.13
CA ARG A 528 -11.51 15.84 -2.04
C ARG A 528 -11.13 16.00 -3.52
N LYS A 529 -10.55 17.15 -3.89
CA LYS A 529 -10.11 17.44 -5.27
C LYS A 529 -8.99 16.55 -5.77
N LYS A 530 -8.22 15.92 -4.87
CA LYS A 530 -7.24 14.87 -5.20
C LYS A 530 -7.81 13.45 -5.21
N GLY A 531 -9.12 13.28 -4.97
CA GLY A 531 -9.82 12.01 -5.10
C GLY A 531 -10.07 11.25 -3.80
N VAL A 532 -9.73 11.80 -2.64
CA VAL A 532 -10.00 11.20 -1.33
C VAL A 532 -11.51 11.18 -1.06
N LYS A 533 -12.06 9.99 -0.76
CA LYS A 533 -13.50 9.75 -0.49
C LYS A 533 -13.75 9.17 0.90
N THR A 534 -12.76 8.51 1.48
CA THR A 534 -12.86 7.87 2.80
C THR A 534 -11.58 8.17 3.59
N VAL A 535 -11.73 8.56 4.86
CA VAL A 535 -10.63 8.74 5.80
C VAL A 535 -10.95 7.89 7.03
N LEU A 536 -10.20 6.81 7.25
CA LEU A 536 -10.54 5.84 8.28
C LEU A 536 -10.40 6.41 9.69
N LYS A 537 -9.38 7.24 9.96
CA LYS A 537 -9.24 8.02 11.20
C LYS A 537 -8.95 9.50 10.93
N VAL A 538 -9.75 10.40 11.51
CA VAL A 538 -9.53 11.85 11.48
C VAL A 538 -9.01 12.27 12.86
N ILE A 539 -7.82 12.91 12.93
CA ILE A 539 -7.15 13.35 14.15
C ILE A 539 -6.87 14.85 14.04
N ILE A 540 -7.59 15.69 14.79
CA ILE A 540 -7.54 17.16 14.61
C ILE A 540 -7.42 17.86 15.97
N ASP A 541 -6.34 18.63 16.18
CA ASP A 541 -6.22 19.50 17.36
C ASP A 541 -6.88 20.87 17.14
N ASP A 542 -8.18 20.91 17.39
CA ASP A 542 -9.04 22.12 17.33
C ASP A 542 -9.27 22.73 18.73
N SER A 543 -8.34 22.52 19.67
CA SER A 543 -8.47 22.96 21.07
C SER A 543 -8.27 24.47 21.28
N THR A 544 -7.87 25.20 20.23
CA THR A 544 -7.40 26.59 20.32
C THR A 544 -8.47 27.56 19.87
N MET A 545 -8.82 28.51 20.75
CA MET A 545 -9.87 29.50 20.48
C MET A 545 -9.39 30.63 19.55
N PRO A 546 -10.25 31.11 18.62
CA PRO A 546 -11.54 30.52 18.26
C PRO A 546 -11.37 29.19 17.52
N ALA A 547 -12.09 28.16 17.95
CA ALA A 547 -12.11 26.85 17.29
C ALA A 547 -12.93 26.87 15.99
N HIS A 548 -12.97 25.77 15.24
CA HIS A 548 -13.83 25.65 14.07
C HIS A 548 -15.31 25.63 14.44
N SER A 549 -16.15 26.35 13.68
CA SER A 549 -17.60 26.32 13.85
C SER A 549 -18.20 24.99 13.38
N ASP A 550 -19.37 24.63 13.88
CA ASP A 550 -20.08 23.40 13.50
C ASP A 550 -20.28 23.31 11.97
N GLU A 551 -20.69 24.42 11.33
CA GLU A 551 -20.77 24.55 9.87
C GLU A 551 -19.41 24.32 9.17
N ALA A 552 -18.31 24.81 9.74
CA ALA A 552 -16.99 24.64 9.18
C ALA A 552 -16.50 23.19 9.26
N ILE A 553 -16.85 22.46 10.32
CA ILE A 553 -16.60 21.03 10.46
C ILE A 553 -17.46 20.24 9.47
N GLU A 554 -18.75 20.58 9.33
CA GLU A 554 -19.67 19.97 8.36
C GLU A 554 -19.21 20.19 6.91
N ASP A 555 -18.78 21.39 6.53
CA ASP A 555 -18.22 21.68 5.21
C ASP A 555 -16.82 21.07 4.99
N ALA A 556 -16.00 20.96 6.04
CA ALA A 556 -14.71 20.29 5.97
C ALA A 556 -14.87 18.81 5.61
N LEU A 557 -15.67 18.05 6.34
CA LEU A 557 -15.79 16.59 6.13
C LEU A 557 -16.91 16.17 5.15
N LYS A 558 -17.66 17.13 4.60
CA LYS A 558 -18.73 16.92 3.59
C LYS A 558 -18.33 15.93 2.48
N PHE A 559 -19.18 14.94 2.23
CA PHE A 559 -18.98 13.89 1.21
C PHE A 559 -17.72 13.02 1.39
N MET A 560 -17.07 13.03 2.56
CA MET A 560 -16.12 11.98 2.96
C MET A 560 -16.79 10.99 3.91
N ASP A 561 -16.46 9.71 3.78
CA ASP A 561 -16.73 8.71 4.82
C ASP A 561 -15.67 8.80 5.92
N VAL A 562 -16.08 8.89 7.20
CA VAL A 562 -15.20 8.84 8.38
C VAL A 562 -15.62 7.69 9.29
N GLU A 563 -14.66 6.90 9.77
CA GLU A 563 -14.91 5.70 10.59
C GLU A 563 -14.42 5.81 12.05
N ILE A 564 -13.35 6.56 12.30
CA ILE A 564 -12.85 6.92 13.64
C ILE A 564 -12.79 8.45 13.72
N TRP A 565 -13.51 9.00 14.70
CA TRP A 565 -13.61 10.43 14.93
C TRP A 565 -12.74 10.85 16.12
N ASP A 566 -11.64 11.54 15.86
CA ASP A 566 -10.84 12.23 16.87
C ASP A 566 -10.70 13.72 16.52
N TRP A 567 -11.70 14.51 16.93
CA TRP A 567 -11.70 15.97 16.76
C TRP A 567 -11.67 16.63 18.13
N LYS A 568 -10.50 17.15 18.51
CA LYS A 568 -10.19 17.70 19.84
C LYS A 568 -10.75 19.11 20.04
N ARG A 569 -12.07 19.24 19.88
CA ARG A 569 -12.85 20.43 20.23
C ARG A 569 -13.74 20.10 21.42
N THR A 570 -13.57 20.81 22.53
CA THR A 570 -14.34 20.59 23.76
C THR A 570 -15.84 20.79 23.53
N ASP A 571 -16.65 19.93 24.14
CA ASP A 571 -18.11 20.00 24.16
C ASP A 571 -18.78 20.03 22.76
N LEU A 572 -18.16 19.36 21.77
CA LEU A 572 -18.70 19.20 20.42
C LEU A 572 -20.11 18.54 20.41
N CYS A 573 -21.03 19.11 19.64
CA CYS A 573 -22.39 18.57 19.49
C CYS A 573 -22.39 17.26 18.68
N SER A 574 -23.03 16.22 19.20
CA SER A 574 -23.14 14.91 18.53
C SER A 574 -23.92 14.93 17.21
N GLU A 575 -24.74 15.97 16.96
CA GLU A 575 -25.40 16.19 15.67
C GLU A 575 -24.39 16.46 14.54
N VAL A 576 -23.29 17.17 14.82
CA VAL A 576 -22.20 17.41 13.84
C VAL A 576 -21.56 16.08 13.45
N ILE A 577 -21.21 15.27 14.46
CA ILE A 577 -20.61 13.95 14.27
C ILE A 577 -21.56 13.05 13.46
N TYR A 578 -22.86 13.06 13.76
CA TYR A 578 -23.86 12.32 12.97
C TYR A 578 -23.92 12.75 11.50
N ARG A 579 -23.81 14.05 11.20
CA ARG A 579 -23.95 14.58 9.83
C ARG A 579 -22.80 14.21 8.90
N VAL A 580 -21.56 14.27 9.38
CA VAL A 580 -20.36 13.97 8.56
C VAL A 580 -19.72 12.62 8.85
N ALA A 581 -19.99 12.00 10.00
CA ALA A 581 -19.40 10.73 10.42
C ALA A 581 -20.47 9.73 10.89
N SER A 582 -21.60 9.64 10.19
CA SER A 582 -22.68 8.66 10.44
C SER A 582 -22.23 7.18 10.43
N LYS A 583 -21.04 6.89 9.89
CA LYS A 583 -20.38 5.58 9.85
C LYS A 583 -19.30 5.40 10.94
N ALA A 584 -19.18 6.33 11.88
CA ALA A 584 -18.21 6.23 12.96
C ALA A 584 -18.44 4.97 13.81
N ARG A 585 -17.41 4.13 13.91
CA ARG A 585 -17.32 3.02 14.87
C ARG A 585 -16.71 3.43 16.21
N GLU A 586 -16.02 4.57 16.23
CA GLU A 586 -15.18 5.03 17.32
C GLU A 586 -15.22 6.55 17.38
N VAL A 587 -15.45 7.13 18.55
CA VAL A 587 -15.57 8.57 18.74
C VAL A 587 -14.86 9.01 20.02
N HIS A 588 -13.89 9.91 19.88
CA HIS A 588 -13.27 10.64 20.98
C HIS A 588 -14.10 11.90 21.28
N LEU A 589 -14.46 12.06 22.55
CA LEU A 589 -15.31 13.14 23.07
C LEU A 589 -14.57 13.89 24.17
N TYR A 590 -14.26 15.15 23.91
CA TYR A 590 -13.51 16.02 24.80
C TYR A 590 -14.47 16.83 25.67
N TRP A 591 -14.46 16.60 26.97
CA TRP A 591 -15.48 17.13 27.88
C TRP A 591 -14.90 18.12 28.89
N SER A 592 -15.50 19.31 28.95
CA SER A 592 -15.06 20.44 29.82
C SER A 592 -15.41 20.29 31.31
N GLY A 593 -16.24 19.30 31.67
CA GLY A 593 -16.92 19.24 32.97
C GLY A 593 -18.39 19.70 32.92
N ASN A 594 -18.88 20.23 31.78
CA ASN A 594 -20.27 20.65 31.60
C ASN A 594 -21.26 19.46 31.53
N ASN A 595 -21.98 19.17 32.62
CA ASN A 595 -22.90 18.01 32.70
C ASN A 595 -24.10 18.09 31.71
N ALA A 596 -24.43 19.26 31.16
CA ALA A 596 -25.46 19.35 30.11
C ALA A 596 -25.04 18.61 28.82
N VAL A 597 -23.73 18.63 28.52
CA VAL A 597 -23.14 18.00 27.34
C VAL A 597 -23.15 16.48 27.46
N LEU A 598 -22.75 15.94 28.61
CA LEU A 598 -22.89 14.50 28.90
C LEU A 598 -24.36 14.04 28.78
N ARG A 599 -25.32 14.88 29.18
CA ARG A 599 -26.75 14.56 29.02
C ARG A 599 -27.15 14.49 27.54
N GLY A 600 -26.81 15.49 26.73
CA GLY A 600 -27.10 15.50 25.29
C GLY A 600 -26.44 14.36 24.51
N TRP A 601 -25.18 14.02 24.82
CA TRP A 601 -24.51 12.87 24.18
C TRP A 601 -25.19 11.52 24.53
N SER A 602 -25.78 11.41 25.72
CA SER A 602 -26.47 10.21 26.23
C SER A 602 -28.00 10.37 26.28
N GLU A 603 -28.57 11.03 25.27
CA GLU A 603 -30.01 11.03 24.98
C GLU A 603 -30.33 10.23 23.71
N GLU A 604 -31.62 9.94 23.47
CA GLU A 604 -32.09 9.16 22.32
C GLU A 604 -31.72 9.79 20.96
N GLY A 605 -31.65 11.13 20.91
CA GLY A 605 -31.19 11.94 19.76
C GLY A 605 -29.68 12.17 19.68
N GLY A 606 -28.91 11.66 20.66
CA GLY A 606 -27.45 11.80 20.76
C GLY A 606 -26.68 10.69 20.04
N LEU A 607 -25.66 10.14 20.70
CA LEU A 607 -24.73 9.16 20.13
C LEU A 607 -25.41 7.89 19.59
N LYS A 608 -26.58 7.52 20.13
CA LYS A 608 -27.39 6.35 19.71
C LYS A 608 -27.68 6.29 18.21
N ARG A 609 -27.70 7.45 17.53
CA ARG A 609 -27.95 7.53 16.07
C ARG A 609 -26.76 7.08 15.21
N LEU A 610 -25.56 6.94 15.79
CA LEU A 610 -24.38 6.40 15.12
C LEU A 610 -24.47 4.87 15.09
N SER A 611 -25.25 4.35 14.14
CA SER A 611 -25.61 2.91 14.03
C SER A 611 -24.46 1.90 13.91
N GLN A 612 -23.21 2.34 13.78
CA GLN A 612 -22.01 1.50 13.70
C GLN A 612 -21.05 1.70 14.89
N LEU A 613 -21.40 2.58 15.83
CA LEU A 613 -20.60 2.95 16.99
C LEU A 613 -20.41 1.76 17.94
N LYS A 614 -19.15 1.50 18.31
CA LYS A 614 -18.72 0.44 19.23
C LYS A 614 -17.93 0.97 20.40
N THR A 615 -17.15 2.04 20.20
CA THR A 615 -16.26 2.60 21.22
C THR A 615 -16.46 4.10 21.36
N VAL A 616 -16.59 4.59 22.58
CA VAL A 616 -16.55 6.01 22.92
C VAL A 616 -15.39 6.26 23.88
N HIS A 617 -14.44 7.08 23.46
CA HIS A 617 -13.34 7.57 24.29
C HIS A 617 -13.77 8.89 24.93
N LEU A 618 -14.07 8.89 26.23
CA LEU A 618 -14.44 10.10 26.96
C LEU A 618 -13.19 10.70 27.60
N HIS A 619 -12.68 11.79 27.01
CA HIS A 619 -11.56 12.57 27.52
C HIS A 619 -12.06 13.61 28.53
N ILE A 620 -11.76 13.39 29.81
CA ILE A 620 -12.35 14.12 30.92
C ILE A 620 -11.40 15.22 31.38
N GLN A 621 -11.81 16.49 31.27
CA GLN A 621 -11.09 17.60 31.89
C GLN A 621 -11.64 17.88 33.30
N GLN A 622 -10.77 18.30 34.22
CA GLN A 622 -11.16 18.74 35.56
C GLN A 622 -11.72 20.17 35.47
N GLY A 623 -13.01 20.28 35.16
CA GLY A 623 -13.75 21.54 35.12
C GLY A 623 -14.05 22.14 36.51
N LEU A 624 -15.03 23.03 36.56
CA LEU A 624 -15.42 23.78 37.77
C LEU A 624 -16.05 22.95 38.90
N GLU A 625 -16.48 21.72 38.61
CA GLU A 625 -17.11 20.79 39.57
C GLU A 625 -16.07 20.05 40.43
N SER A 626 -16.41 19.67 41.67
CA SER A 626 -15.48 18.88 42.50
C SER A 626 -15.16 17.52 41.87
N SER A 627 -13.98 16.95 42.13
CA SER A 627 -13.59 15.67 41.52
C SER A 627 -14.55 14.51 41.85
N GLN A 628 -15.19 14.51 43.03
CA GLN A 628 -16.27 13.53 43.33
C GLN A 628 -17.51 13.77 42.46
N ARG A 629 -17.89 15.04 42.23
CA ARG A 629 -19.04 15.43 41.42
C ARG A 629 -18.80 15.16 39.94
N THR A 630 -17.60 15.43 39.44
CA THR A 630 -17.12 15.07 38.10
C THR A 630 -17.18 13.56 37.88
N LYS A 631 -16.65 12.76 38.82
CA LYS A 631 -16.74 11.30 38.79
C LYS A 631 -18.19 10.80 38.74
N HIS A 632 -19.05 11.32 39.62
CA HIS A 632 -20.46 10.96 39.64
C HIS A 632 -21.18 11.31 38.33
N ASN A 633 -20.93 12.50 37.73
CA ASN A 633 -21.49 12.89 36.44
C ASN A 633 -21.07 11.94 35.29
N VAL A 634 -19.82 11.45 35.31
CA VAL A 634 -19.27 10.47 34.34
C VAL A 634 -19.87 9.08 34.55
N GLU A 635 -20.07 8.65 35.79
CA GLU A 635 -20.73 7.37 36.12
C GLU A 635 -22.21 7.40 35.69
N ASP A 636 -22.92 8.49 35.97
CA ASP A 636 -24.27 8.80 35.48
C ASP A 636 -24.38 8.74 33.95
N PHE A 637 -23.36 9.23 33.23
CA PHE A 637 -23.27 9.15 31.77
C PHE A 637 -23.10 7.71 31.28
N CYS A 638 -22.14 6.97 31.86
CA CYS A 638 -21.90 5.57 31.51
C CYS A 638 -23.16 4.72 31.71
N ASP A 639 -23.90 4.95 32.79
CA ASP A 639 -25.12 4.20 33.10
C ASP A 639 -26.34 4.62 32.29
N ARG A 640 -26.34 5.80 31.65
CA ARG A 640 -27.30 6.12 30.57
C ARG A 640 -26.89 5.43 29.26
N MET A 641 -25.61 5.50 28.88
CA MET A 641 -25.10 4.85 27.67
C MET A 641 -25.38 3.35 27.66
N LYS A 642 -25.06 2.62 28.74
CA LYS A 642 -25.36 1.16 28.87
C LYS A 642 -26.85 0.83 28.69
N LYS A 643 -27.77 1.72 29.10
CA LYS A 643 -29.23 1.52 29.01
C LYS A 643 -29.78 1.84 27.61
N LEU A 644 -29.13 2.75 26.87
CA LEU A 644 -29.53 3.16 25.53
C LEU A 644 -28.89 2.29 24.44
N CYS A 645 -27.63 1.90 24.65
CA CYS A 645 -26.76 1.22 23.69
C CYS A 645 -25.82 0.25 24.44
N PRO A 646 -26.30 -0.94 24.88
CA PRO A 646 -25.51 -1.87 25.68
C PRO A 646 -24.28 -2.45 24.96
N GLU A 647 -24.23 -2.35 23.63
CA GLU A 647 -23.12 -2.80 22.77
C GLU A 647 -21.97 -1.77 22.68
N ILE A 648 -22.15 -0.53 23.17
CA ILE A 648 -21.12 0.51 23.12
C ILE A 648 -20.24 0.44 24.38
N ASN A 649 -18.95 0.20 24.18
CA ASN A 649 -17.93 0.35 25.20
C ASN A 649 -17.62 1.85 25.43
N VAL A 650 -17.54 2.27 26.69
CA VAL A 650 -17.20 3.65 27.08
C VAL A 650 -15.90 3.64 27.87
N LEU A 651 -14.83 4.02 27.20
CA LEU A 651 -13.50 4.20 27.78
C LEU A 651 -13.41 5.60 28.42
N LYS A 652 -12.72 5.70 29.56
CA LYS A 652 -12.70 6.91 30.40
C LYS A 652 -11.25 7.35 30.60
N GLU A 653 -10.88 8.42 29.93
CA GLU A 653 -9.54 8.98 29.96
C GLU A 653 -9.53 10.17 30.93
N TRP A 654 -9.00 9.92 32.12
CA TRP A 654 -8.83 10.92 33.17
C TRP A 654 -7.52 11.70 32.96
N PRO A 655 -7.40 12.93 33.50
CA PRO A 655 -6.14 13.66 33.45
C PRO A 655 -5.05 12.86 34.16
N ILE A 656 -3.99 12.50 33.43
CA ILE A 656 -2.77 11.98 34.05
C ILE A 656 -2.18 13.13 34.85
N VAL A 657 -1.98 12.92 36.15
CA VAL A 657 -1.30 13.90 37.03
C VAL A 657 0.20 13.85 36.76
N GLN A 658 0.60 14.35 35.59
CA GLN A 658 1.98 14.65 35.29
C GLN A 658 2.45 15.74 36.26
N ARG A 659 3.56 15.49 36.97
CA ARG A 659 4.28 16.57 37.63
C ARG A 659 4.89 17.43 36.53
N GLU A 660 4.64 18.73 36.57
CA GLU A 660 5.30 19.69 35.70
C GLU A 660 6.80 19.68 36.02
N GLN A 661 7.58 18.99 35.18
CA GLN A 661 9.03 19.07 35.18
C GLN A 661 9.37 20.46 34.60
N MET A 662 9.79 21.39 35.46
CA MET A 662 10.07 22.76 35.04
C MET A 662 11.21 22.81 34.01
N ASP A 663 11.01 23.55 32.92
CA ASP A 663 12.07 23.91 31.98
C ASP A 663 13.18 24.68 32.72
N ILE A 664 14.37 24.08 32.78
CA ILE A 664 15.60 24.75 33.19
C ILE A 664 16.55 24.72 32.00
N ASN A 665 16.54 25.82 31.21
CA ASN A 665 17.64 26.14 30.31
C ASN A 665 17.74 27.66 30.11
N ALA A 666 18.69 28.27 30.80
CA ALA A 666 19.12 29.65 30.63
C ALA A 666 20.59 29.76 31.05
N LEU A 667 21.35 30.67 30.39
CA LEU A 667 22.81 30.87 30.50
C LEU A 667 23.64 29.68 29.91
N MET A 668 24.79 29.89 29.25
CA MET A 668 25.61 31.10 29.03
C MET A 668 26.07 31.28 27.56
N SER A 669 26.12 32.55 27.15
CA SER A 669 27.13 33.28 26.35
C SER A 669 28.21 32.57 25.51
N GLY A 670 28.52 33.15 24.34
CA GLY A 670 29.74 32.88 23.57
C GLY A 670 29.84 33.66 22.25
N ASP A 671 30.09 34.98 22.31
CA ASP A 671 30.21 35.84 21.11
C ASP A 671 31.65 35.88 20.57
N GLN A 672 31.84 35.48 19.30
CA GLN A 672 32.95 35.90 18.44
C GLN A 672 32.54 35.95 16.96
N ALA A 673 32.42 37.15 16.41
CA ALA A 673 32.40 37.37 14.98
C ALA A 673 33.84 37.35 14.41
N GLU A 674 34.15 36.37 13.56
CA GLU A 674 35.38 36.34 12.74
C GLU A 674 35.06 36.51 11.25
N HIS A 675 36.07 36.90 10.47
CA HIS A 675 35.89 37.32 9.08
C HIS A 675 35.38 36.20 8.15
N THR A 676 34.36 36.52 7.36
CA THR A 676 33.75 35.62 6.39
C THR A 676 34.70 35.34 5.21
N THR A 677 34.98 34.06 4.95
CA THR A 677 35.65 33.60 3.73
C THR A 677 34.63 32.85 2.86
N LYS A 678 34.18 33.51 1.78
CA LYS A 678 33.27 32.87 0.82
C LYS A 678 33.96 31.69 0.18
N HIS A 679 33.31 30.53 0.22
CA HIS A 679 33.89 29.32 -0.35
C HIS A 679 33.84 29.38 -1.89
N GLU A 680 34.98 29.70 -2.51
CA GLU A 680 35.08 29.94 -3.96
C GLU A 680 34.57 28.75 -4.81
N TRP A 681 34.76 27.51 -4.32
CA TRP A 681 34.24 26.28 -4.93
C TRP A 681 32.72 26.35 -5.13
N ILE A 682 32.01 26.80 -4.08
CA ILE A 682 30.55 26.94 -4.10
C ILE A 682 30.15 28.10 -5.02
N GLN A 683 30.96 29.17 -5.11
CA GLN A 683 30.70 30.27 -6.06
C GLN A 683 30.83 29.81 -7.52
N CYS A 684 31.89 29.06 -7.87
CA CYS A 684 32.07 28.44 -9.19
C CYS A 684 30.87 27.57 -9.57
N MET A 685 30.41 26.71 -8.65
CA MET A 685 29.22 25.87 -8.91
C MET A 685 27.91 26.67 -8.93
N LYS A 686 27.76 27.74 -8.14
CA LYS A 686 26.64 28.70 -8.26
C LYS A 686 26.63 29.43 -9.61
N GLU A 687 27.78 29.59 -10.25
CA GLU A 687 27.90 30.21 -11.59
C GLU A 687 27.65 29.20 -12.72
N PHE A 688 28.16 27.97 -12.62
CA PHE A 688 27.79 26.90 -13.55
C PHE A 688 26.29 26.58 -13.49
N ARG A 689 25.68 26.61 -12.30
CA ARG A 689 24.22 26.55 -12.11
C ARG A 689 23.47 27.64 -12.88
N ARG A 690 24.00 28.87 -12.95
CA ARG A 690 23.41 29.96 -13.75
C ARG A 690 23.55 29.69 -15.25
N LEU A 691 24.72 29.21 -15.71
CA LEU A 691 24.92 28.79 -17.10
C LEU A 691 23.92 27.69 -17.51
N LEU A 692 23.69 26.68 -16.65
CA LEU A 692 22.72 25.62 -16.89
C LEU A 692 21.29 26.17 -17.10
N PHE A 693 20.80 27.01 -16.18
CA PHE A 693 19.46 27.59 -16.31
C PHE A 693 19.32 28.55 -17.50
N ASP A 694 20.36 29.32 -17.82
CA ASP A 694 20.38 30.17 -19.01
C ASP A 694 20.35 29.32 -20.30
N ALA A 695 21.19 28.29 -20.39
CA ALA A 695 21.25 27.38 -21.54
C ALA A 695 19.91 26.69 -21.82
N GLU A 696 19.25 26.18 -20.77
CA GLU A 696 17.91 25.58 -20.87
C GLU A 696 16.84 26.60 -21.28
N ARG A 697 16.99 27.86 -20.86
CA ARG A 697 16.03 28.95 -21.16
C ARG A 697 16.12 29.44 -22.61
N TYR A 698 17.31 29.42 -23.21
CA TYR A 698 17.54 29.84 -24.60
C TYR A 698 17.50 28.68 -25.61
N TYR A 699 17.24 27.43 -25.17
CA TYR A 699 17.10 26.28 -26.05
C TYR A 699 15.76 26.28 -26.81
N GLU A 700 15.77 26.72 -28.07
CA GLU A 700 14.54 26.92 -28.86
C GLU A 700 13.75 25.64 -29.19
N ARG A 701 14.36 24.45 -29.08
CA ARG A 701 13.77 23.19 -29.59
C ARG A 701 12.75 22.53 -28.64
N GLY A 702 12.45 23.17 -27.51
CA GLY A 702 11.53 22.68 -26.49
C GLY A 702 12.12 22.78 -25.09
N LYS A 703 11.44 22.25 -24.08
CA LYS A 703 12.01 22.18 -22.73
C LYS A 703 12.95 20.98 -22.62
N VAL A 704 14.20 21.22 -22.24
CA VAL A 704 15.21 20.19 -21.98
C VAL A 704 14.68 19.11 -21.02
N GLU A 705 14.04 19.54 -19.92
CA GLU A 705 13.43 18.67 -18.90
C GLU A 705 12.38 17.68 -19.44
N GLU A 706 11.60 18.09 -20.44
CA GLU A 706 10.53 17.27 -21.04
C GLU A 706 11.06 16.37 -22.17
N THR A 707 12.33 16.52 -22.55
CA THR A 707 12.96 15.83 -23.70
C THR A 707 14.11 14.89 -23.30
N ILE A 708 14.55 14.91 -22.04
CA ILE A 708 15.58 14.01 -21.50
C ILE A 708 15.07 12.56 -21.38
N GLU A 709 15.91 11.59 -21.75
CA GLU A 709 15.53 10.18 -21.86
C GLU A 709 15.45 9.47 -20.50
N GLU A 710 16.39 9.73 -19.58
CA GLU A 710 16.43 9.11 -18.25
C GLU A 710 16.68 10.18 -17.16
N PRO A 711 15.63 10.89 -16.67
CA PRO A 711 15.74 11.94 -15.66
C PRO A 711 16.44 11.46 -14.38
N ILE A 712 17.31 12.30 -13.81
CA ILE A 712 18.22 11.90 -12.72
C ILE A 712 17.46 11.74 -11.40
N LYS A 713 17.40 10.51 -10.88
CA LYS A 713 16.72 10.19 -9.61
C LYS A 713 17.73 10.02 -8.48
N ILE A 714 17.51 10.73 -7.37
CA ILE A 714 18.35 10.68 -6.18
C ILE A 714 17.48 10.30 -4.99
N ALA A 715 17.82 9.22 -4.30
CA ALA A 715 17.28 8.91 -2.99
C ALA A 715 18.03 9.70 -1.92
N LEU A 716 17.28 10.39 -1.06
CA LEU A 716 17.82 11.02 0.15
C LEU A 716 17.30 10.24 1.36
N ILE A 717 18.22 9.58 2.07
CA ILE A 717 17.92 8.76 3.25
C ILE A 717 18.35 9.56 4.49
N ASP A 718 17.41 10.16 5.20
CA ASP A 718 17.68 11.13 6.28
C ASP A 718 16.48 11.32 7.24
N ASP A 719 16.36 12.45 7.94
CA ASP A 719 15.27 12.80 8.87
C ASP A 719 13.93 13.23 8.25
N GLY A 720 13.80 13.11 6.92
CA GLY A 720 12.73 13.71 6.13
C GLY A 720 13.12 15.05 5.49
N VAL A 721 12.18 15.73 4.84
CA VAL A 721 12.42 16.98 4.12
C VAL A 721 11.18 17.87 4.19
N ASP A 722 11.31 19.17 4.45
CA ASP A 722 10.22 20.14 4.40
C ASP A 722 9.77 20.45 2.96
N VAL A 723 9.07 19.51 2.35
CA VAL A 723 8.58 19.56 0.95
C VAL A 723 7.67 20.79 0.70
N LYS A 724 7.09 21.38 1.75
CA LYS A 724 6.28 22.61 1.70
C LYS A 724 7.06 23.85 1.29
N ASP A 725 8.34 23.93 1.65
CA ASP A 725 9.19 25.13 1.46
C ASP A 725 10.11 25.03 0.24
N LEU A 726 10.04 23.92 -0.50
CA LEU A 726 10.96 23.60 -1.60
C LEU A 726 10.19 23.46 -2.92
N GLU A 727 10.63 24.18 -3.95
CA GLU A 727 10.09 24.09 -5.32
C GLU A 727 10.84 23.02 -6.16
N PHE A 728 11.35 21.97 -5.51
CA PHE A 728 12.10 20.89 -6.17
C PHE A 728 11.16 19.82 -6.75
N SER A 729 11.69 19.00 -7.66
CA SER A 729 10.97 17.84 -8.19
C SER A 729 11.06 16.66 -7.23
N PHE A 730 9.91 16.19 -6.73
CA PHE A 730 9.83 15.03 -5.83
C PHE A 730 9.00 13.92 -6.49
N ILE A 731 9.49 12.68 -6.41
CA ILE A 731 8.85 11.47 -6.95
C ILE A 731 8.25 10.59 -5.82
N GLY A 732 7.73 11.25 -4.78
CA GLY A 732 7.21 10.64 -3.55
C GLY A 732 8.30 10.28 -2.54
N GLY A 733 7.96 9.43 -1.57
CA GLY A 733 8.86 9.01 -0.51
C GLY A 733 8.30 7.89 0.35
N ARG A 734 9.02 7.48 1.39
CA ARG A 734 8.54 6.58 2.45
C ARG A 734 9.08 7.00 3.80
N THR A 735 8.38 6.60 4.85
CA THR A 735 8.87 6.71 6.23
C THR A 735 8.99 5.32 6.85
N PHE A 736 10.01 5.17 7.67
CA PHE A 736 10.22 4.04 8.57
C PHE A 736 10.17 4.50 10.04
N CYS A 737 9.97 5.80 10.28
CA CYS A 737 9.78 6.40 11.58
C CYS A 737 8.33 6.28 12.03
N LYS A 738 8.07 5.35 12.96
CA LYS A 738 6.78 5.27 13.66
C LYS A 738 6.74 6.35 14.74
N ARG A 739 5.60 7.02 14.90
CA ARG A 739 5.32 7.93 16.03
C ARG A 739 4.53 7.22 17.14
N ASP A 740 3.64 6.32 16.75
CA ASP A 740 2.76 5.58 17.66
C ASP A 740 2.41 4.22 17.01
N GLU A 741 2.81 3.12 17.64
CA GLU A 741 2.52 1.77 17.12
C GLU A 741 1.06 1.35 17.36
N GLU A 742 0.49 1.69 18.53
CA GLU A 742 -0.86 1.30 18.95
C GLU A 742 -1.91 1.97 18.05
N HIS A 743 -1.68 3.24 17.68
CA HIS A 743 -2.55 4.01 16.81
C HIS A 743 -2.12 4.01 15.33
N ASN A 744 -1.07 3.26 14.96
CA ASN A 744 -0.49 3.20 13.59
C ASN A 744 -0.19 4.59 12.99
N LEU A 745 0.42 5.48 13.79
CA LEU A 745 0.83 6.81 13.35
C LEU A 745 2.31 6.81 13.01
N ASN A 746 2.64 7.46 11.90
CA ASN A 746 3.97 7.50 11.32
C ASN A 746 4.37 8.96 11.09
N ASP A 747 5.63 9.30 11.32
CA ASP A 747 6.10 10.65 11.02
C ASP A 747 6.33 10.80 9.51
N PRO A 748 5.69 11.78 8.85
CA PRO A 748 5.74 11.92 7.39
C PRO A 748 7.15 12.23 6.86
N TYR A 749 7.54 11.57 5.77
CA TYR A 749 8.82 11.84 5.08
C TYR A 749 8.93 13.27 4.53
N TYR A 750 7.79 13.93 4.31
CA TYR A 750 7.69 15.30 3.82
C TYR A 750 7.71 16.35 4.95
N VAL A 751 8.13 15.95 6.15
CA VAL A 751 8.50 16.80 7.29
C VAL A 751 9.82 16.30 7.88
N SER A 752 10.76 17.21 8.10
CA SER A 752 12.09 16.93 8.67
C SER A 752 12.05 17.07 10.20
N SER A 753 12.68 16.15 10.95
CA SER A 753 12.66 16.20 12.43
C SER A 753 13.57 17.28 13.02
N THR A 754 14.73 17.53 12.40
CA THR A 754 15.74 18.52 12.84
C THR A 754 16.02 19.62 11.81
N GLY A 755 15.52 19.45 10.58
CA GLY A 755 15.89 20.26 9.42
C GLY A 755 17.10 19.72 8.64
N HIS A 756 17.71 18.61 9.07
CA HIS A 756 18.96 18.08 8.50
C HIS A 756 18.77 17.62 7.06
N GLY A 757 17.79 16.75 6.80
CA GLY A 757 17.46 16.29 5.43
C GLY A 757 16.94 17.44 4.56
N THR A 758 16.24 18.43 5.12
CA THR A 758 15.88 19.68 4.42
C THR A 758 17.13 20.44 3.94
N ILE A 759 18.22 20.46 4.71
CA ILE A 759 19.51 21.04 4.30
C ILE A 759 20.19 20.16 3.25
N MET A 760 20.25 18.83 3.43
CA MET A 760 20.88 17.93 2.47
C MET A 760 20.20 17.99 1.09
N ALA A 761 18.86 18.06 1.05
CA ALA A 761 18.09 18.25 -0.17
C ALA A 761 18.48 19.56 -0.90
N LYS A 762 18.68 20.66 -0.17
CA LYS A 762 19.13 21.94 -0.75
C LYS A 762 20.53 21.84 -1.35
N GLN A 763 21.46 21.11 -0.72
CA GLN A 763 22.84 20.97 -1.20
C GLN A 763 22.94 20.04 -2.43
N ILE A 764 22.18 18.94 -2.46
CA ILE A 764 22.04 18.11 -3.66
C ILE A 764 21.43 18.93 -4.82
N HIS A 765 20.34 19.66 -4.54
CA HIS A 765 19.66 20.48 -5.54
C HIS A 765 20.52 21.67 -6.01
N LEU A 766 21.41 22.22 -5.17
CA LEU A 766 22.31 23.32 -5.51
C LEU A 766 23.17 22.99 -6.74
N LEU A 767 23.68 21.75 -6.80
CA LEU A 767 24.53 21.27 -7.89
C LEU A 767 23.73 20.62 -9.01
N CYS A 768 22.75 19.77 -8.70
CA CYS A 768 21.86 19.13 -9.67
C CYS A 768 20.43 19.69 -9.55
N PRO A 769 20.13 20.88 -10.12
CA PRO A 769 18.80 21.48 -10.02
C PRO A 769 17.69 20.62 -10.63
N ARG A 770 18.04 19.73 -11.57
CA ARG A 770 17.12 18.85 -12.29
C ARG A 770 16.99 17.45 -11.68
N ALA A 771 17.53 17.24 -10.48
CA ALA A 771 17.34 16.00 -9.70
C ALA A 771 15.87 15.80 -9.29
N GLN A 772 15.42 14.55 -9.41
CA GLN A 772 14.15 14.05 -8.88
C GLN A 772 14.40 13.35 -7.54
N PHE A 773 13.88 13.93 -6.45
CA PHE A 773 14.09 13.44 -5.10
C PHE A 773 13.11 12.33 -4.73
N TYR A 774 13.63 11.21 -4.22
CA TYR A 774 12.87 10.20 -3.50
C TYR A 774 13.27 10.25 -2.02
N VAL A 775 12.39 10.75 -1.16
CA VAL A 775 12.72 11.03 0.25
C VAL A 775 12.39 9.82 1.12
N LEU A 776 13.35 9.39 1.93
CA LEU A 776 13.25 8.21 2.76
C LEU A 776 13.58 8.59 4.20
N ARG A 777 12.54 8.77 5.02
CA ARG A 777 12.71 9.13 6.43
C ARG A 777 13.07 7.90 7.26
N LEU A 778 14.24 7.97 7.88
CA LEU A 778 14.74 7.02 8.87
C LEU A 778 13.97 7.14 10.19
N GLU A 779 13.99 6.07 10.96
CA GLU A 779 13.59 6.06 12.37
C GLU A 779 14.71 6.70 13.19
N ASP A 780 14.41 7.83 13.83
CA ASP A 780 15.37 8.61 14.60
C ASP A 780 14.89 8.97 16.01
N HIS A 781 15.82 8.93 16.97
CA HIS A 781 15.56 9.13 18.39
C HIS A 781 16.60 10.08 19.00
N ALA A 782 16.23 10.78 20.07
CA ALA A 782 17.19 11.50 20.89
C ALA A 782 17.92 10.51 21.82
N SER A 783 19.25 10.46 21.72
CA SER A 783 20.10 9.71 22.64
C SER A 783 20.23 10.43 23.99
N GLU A 784 20.73 9.72 25.01
CA GLU A 784 20.96 10.27 26.36
C GLU A 784 21.96 11.46 26.37
N GLU A 785 22.87 11.52 25.39
CA GLU A 785 23.82 12.63 25.19
C GLU A 785 23.24 13.79 24.34
N GLY A 786 21.95 13.72 23.96
CA GLY A 786 21.28 14.72 23.13
C GLY A 786 21.58 14.64 21.62
N GLY A 787 22.44 13.72 21.20
CA GLY A 787 22.70 13.43 19.78
C GLY A 787 21.56 12.64 19.12
N ARG A 788 21.48 12.70 17.78
CA ARG A 788 20.52 11.94 16.97
C ARG A 788 21.00 10.49 16.77
N GLN A 789 20.22 9.52 17.23
CA GLN A 789 20.45 8.08 17.01
C GLN A 789 19.53 7.56 15.90
N ILE A 790 20.03 6.63 15.08
CA ILE A 790 19.36 6.07 13.89
C ILE A 790 19.39 4.54 13.99
N THR A 791 18.29 3.86 13.66
CA THR A 791 18.23 2.37 13.69
C THR A 791 18.77 1.75 12.40
N ALA A 792 19.57 0.67 12.53
CA ALA A 792 20.16 -0.01 11.37
C ALA A 792 19.09 -0.67 10.49
N LYS A 793 18.04 -1.21 11.12
CA LYS A 793 16.84 -1.74 10.46
C LYS A 793 16.10 -0.73 9.59
N SER A 794 15.85 0.50 10.08
CA SER A 794 15.18 1.52 9.26
C SER A 794 16.05 1.97 8.08
N ALA A 795 17.37 2.06 8.28
CA ALA A 795 18.34 2.32 7.22
C ALA A 795 18.34 1.24 6.13
N ALA A 796 18.36 -0.04 6.52
CA ALA A 796 18.30 -1.16 5.59
C ALA A 796 16.98 -1.17 4.78
N GLN A 797 15.85 -0.92 5.45
CA GLN A 797 14.54 -0.80 4.79
C GLN A 797 14.47 0.38 3.81
N ALA A 798 15.04 1.53 4.17
CA ALA A 798 15.15 2.69 3.30
C ALA A 798 16.00 2.41 2.05
N ILE A 799 17.19 1.82 2.22
CA ILE A 799 18.07 1.45 1.10
C ILE A 799 17.34 0.48 0.15
N MET A 800 16.65 -0.53 0.68
CA MET A 800 15.85 -1.46 -0.14
C MET A 800 14.63 -0.80 -0.80
N ALA A 801 14.09 0.30 -0.25
CA ALA A 801 13.06 1.09 -0.94
C ALA A 801 13.65 1.91 -2.10
N ALA A 802 14.84 2.50 -1.92
CA ALA A 802 15.57 3.19 -2.99
C ALA A 802 15.92 2.26 -4.16
N VAL A 803 16.38 1.03 -3.86
CA VAL A 803 16.61 -0.03 -4.86
C VAL A 803 15.35 -0.33 -5.66
N ARG A 804 14.22 -0.59 -5.00
CA ARG A 804 12.92 -0.84 -5.68
C ARG A 804 12.45 0.33 -6.54
N LYS A 805 12.72 1.58 -6.14
CA LYS A 805 12.40 2.80 -6.92
C LYS A 805 13.31 2.98 -8.14
N LYS A 806 14.43 2.24 -8.22
CA LYS A 806 15.48 2.34 -9.26
C LYS A 806 15.99 3.78 -9.42
N VAL A 807 16.48 4.32 -8.31
CA VAL A 807 17.24 5.58 -8.28
C VAL A 807 18.65 5.38 -8.85
N HIS A 808 19.30 6.46 -9.28
CA HIS A 808 20.67 6.38 -9.82
C HIS A 808 21.71 6.63 -8.72
N ILE A 809 21.33 7.39 -7.69
CA ILE A 809 22.18 7.79 -6.57
C ILE A 809 21.40 7.59 -5.26
N ILE A 810 22.09 7.11 -4.21
CA ILE A 810 21.63 7.13 -2.82
C ILE A 810 22.58 8.03 -2.02
N SER A 811 22.03 9.05 -1.36
CA SER A 811 22.74 9.94 -0.43
C SER A 811 22.39 9.57 1.01
N MET A 812 23.40 9.19 1.79
CA MET A 812 23.31 8.80 3.21
C MET A 812 24.20 9.73 4.04
N SER A 813 23.70 10.93 4.33
CA SER A 813 24.43 11.97 5.07
C SER A 813 24.46 11.70 6.59
N TRP A 814 24.79 10.47 6.98
CA TRP A 814 24.79 9.98 8.35
C TRP A 814 25.78 8.81 8.49
N THR A 815 26.18 8.52 9.72
CA THR A 815 26.97 7.33 10.07
C THR A 815 26.36 6.64 11.29
N ILE A 816 26.32 5.31 11.31
CA ILE A 816 26.06 4.54 12.53
C ILE A 816 27.26 3.66 12.87
N ASP A 817 27.52 3.48 14.15
CA ASP A 817 28.50 2.51 14.62
C ASP A 817 27.99 1.07 14.32
N PRO A 818 28.88 0.06 14.16
CA PRO A 818 28.46 -1.30 13.79
C PRO A 818 27.43 -1.89 14.76
N PRO A 819 26.27 -2.40 14.27
CA PRO A 819 25.25 -2.97 15.15
C PRO A 819 25.76 -4.17 15.95
N GLU A 820 25.41 -4.18 17.24
CA GLU A 820 25.68 -5.30 18.15
C GLU A 820 24.82 -6.52 17.76
N ASP A 821 23.55 -6.28 17.44
CA ASP A 821 22.64 -7.28 16.88
C ASP A 821 23.13 -7.76 15.51
N GLU A 822 23.29 -9.09 15.37
CA GLU A 822 23.81 -9.68 14.15
C GLU A 822 22.77 -9.75 13.02
N GLU A 823 21.48 -9.87 13.32
CA GLU A 823 20.41 -9.90 12.31
C GLU A 823 20.24 -8.50 11.68
N GLU A 824 20.21 -7.43 12.47
CA GLU A 824 20.20 -6.05 11.96
C GLU A 824 21.47 -5.73 11.15
N ARG A 825 22.63 -6.19 11.62
CA ARG A 825 23.90 -6.03 10.88
C ARG A 825 23.85 -6.73 9.52
N ARG A 826 23.45 -8.01 9.48
CA ARG A 826 23.27 -8.80 8.24
C ARG A 826 22.26 -8.16 7.30
N LEU A 827 21.15 -7.64 7.82
CA LEU A 827 20.12 -6.96 7.05
C LEU A 827 20.64 -5.68 6.39
N LEU A 828 21.47 -4.90 7.10
CA LEU A 828 22.09 -3.69 6.58
C LEU A 828 23.22 -3.99 5.58
N ASP A 829 24.09 -4.96 5.87
CA ASP A 829 25.10 -5.46 4.93
C ASP A 829 24.44 -5.95 3.61
N PHE A 830 23.34 -6.71 3.72
CA PHE A 830 22.57 -7.18 2.57
C PHE A 830 21.94 -6.03 1.77
N ALA A 831 21.35 -5.04 2.43
CA ALA A 831 20.73 -3.90 1.77
C ALA A 831 21.76 -3.05 1.00
N ILE A 832 22.90 -2.72 1.63
CA ILE A 832 23.99 -1.96 1.00
C ILE A 832 24.62 -2.76 -0.15
N GLY A 833 24.89 -4.05 0.08
CA GLY A 833 25.43 -4.95 -0.94
C GLY A 833 24.51 -5.08 -2.16
N THR A 834 23.20 -5.19 -1.94
CA THR A 834 22.19 -5.23 -3.01
C THR A 834 22.20 -3.94 -3.84
N ALA A 835 22.21 -2.77 -3.20
CA ALA A 835 22.23 -1.49 -3.90
C ALA A 835 23.52 -1.28 -4.71
N ALA A 836 24.68 -1.73 -4.19
CA ALA A 836 25.96 -1.70 -4.91
C ALA A 836 26.02 -2.70 -6.08
N ASN A 837 25.26 -3.80 -6.04
CA ASN A 837 25.18 -4.79 -7.11
C ASN A 837 24.20 -4.40 -8.22
N GLU A 838 23.12 -3.69 -7.90
CA GLU A 838 22.20 -3.06 -8.87
C GLU A 838 22.81 -1.84 -9.59
N ASN A 839 24.07 -1.49 -9.32
CA ASN A 839 24.78 -0.33 -9.86
C ASN A 839 24.09 1.00 -9.54
N ILE A 840 23.73 1.17 -8.27
CA ILE A 840 23.33 2.47 -7.71
C ILE A 840 24.56 3.12 -7.08
N LEU A 841 24.79 4.40 -7.37
CA LEU A 841 25.92 5.14 -6.81
C LEU A 841 25.64 5.50 -5.34
N LEU A 842 26.40 4.90 -4.43
CA LEU A 842 26.23 5.09 -2.99
C LEU A 842 27.17 6.17 -2.46
N PHE A 843 26.65 7.21 -1.83
CA PHE A 843 27.43 8.25 -1.15
C PHE A 843 27.09 8.27 0.34
N CYS A 844 28.10 8.28 1.22
CA CYS A 844 27.91 8.41 2.66
C CYS A 844 28.95 9.29 3.35
N SER A 845 28.56 9.87 4.49
CA SER A 845 29.46 10.66 5.34
C SER A 845 30.63 9.82 5.85
N ALA A 846 31.81 10.44 5.92
CA ALA A 846 32.83 10.04 6.88
C ALA A 846 32.35 10.30 8.32
N SER A 847 32.99 9.67 9.30
CA SER A 847 32.70 9.94 10.71
C SER A 847 33.46 11.19 11.18
N ASP A 848 32.72 12.19 11.67
CA ASP A 848 33.26 13.44 12.23
C ASP A 848 33.68 13.30 13.72
N LYS A 849 34.03 12.07 14.15
CA LYS A 849 34.50 11.72 15.51
C LYS A 849 36.03 11.87 15.68
N GLY A 850 36.72 12.46 14.70
CA GLY A 850 38.17 12.65 14.67
C GLY A 850 38.98 11.35 14.53
N ALA A 851 40.24 11.41 14.96
CA ALA A 851 41.21 10.32 14.84
C ALA A 851 40.86 9.03 15.61
N LYS A 852 39.81 9.04 16.45
CA LYS A 852 39.34 7.88 17.24
C LYS A 852 38.08 7.27 16.58
N SER A 853 38.23 6.72 15.38
CA SER A 853 37.14 6.11 14.61
C SER A 853 37.38 4.63 14.28
N SER A 854 36.41 3.79 14.66
CA SER A 854 36.15 2.49 14.04
C SER A 854 35.53 2.66 12.65
N GLU A 855 35.58 1.63 11.79
CA GLU A 855 34.77 1.63 10.56
C GLU A 855 33.26 1.68 10.91
N THR A 856 32.56 2.68 10.38
CA THR A 856 31.13 2.91 10.57
C THR A 856 30.32 2.48 9.34
N TYR A 857 29.05 2.17 9.52
CA TYR A 857 28.12 2.03 8.41
C TYR A 857 27.66 3.42 7.94
N PRO A 858 27.41 3.64 6.63
CA PRO A 858 27.41 2.64 5.56
C PRO A 858 28.79 2.17 5.05
N SER A 859 29.87 2.94 5.25
CA SER A 859 31.17 2.73 4.58
C SER A 859 31.84 1.36 4.82
N LYS A 860 31.52 0.70 5.95
CA LYS A 860 32.03 -0.63 6.29
C LYS A 860 31.54 -1.77 5.37
N ALA A 861 30.29 -1.71 4.92
CA ALA A 861 29.60 -2.85 4.30
C ALA A 861 30.13 -3.24 2.90
N THR A 862 30.74 -2.29 2.18
CA THR A 862 31.25 -2.49 0.82
C THR A 862 32.37 -1.51 0.53
N LYS A 863 33.23 -1.81 -0.45
CA LYS A 863 34.18 -0.84 -1.01
C LYS A 863 33.70 -0.21 -2.33
N LYS A 864 32.47 -0.55 -2.78
CA LYS A 864 31.74 0.14 -3.87
C LYS A 864 30.88 1.29 -3.34
N ILE A 865 31.47 2.19 -2.56
CA ILE A 865 30.78 3.32 -1.91
C ILE A 865 31.72 4.52 -1.82
N PHE A 866 31.17 5.70 -2.05
CA PHE A 866 31.86 6.97 -1.90
C PHE A 866 31.71 7.47 -0.47
N THR A 867 32.73 7.24 0.35
CA THR A 867 32.87 7.82 1.69
C THR A 867 33.47 9.21 1.56
N ILE A 868 32.74 10.24 2.01
CA ILE A 868 33.06 11.66 1.77
C ILE A 868 33.34 12.39 3.08
N GLY A 869 34.50 13.06 3.16
CA GLY A 869 34.86 13.91 4.30
C GLY A 869 34.60 15.40 4.05
N ALA A 870 34.39 16.17 5.12
CA ALA A 870 34.38 17.63 5.07
C ALA A 870 35.76 18.22 4.73
N ALA A 871 35.73 19.35 4.02
CA ALA A 871 36.87 20.23 3.80
C ALA A 871 36.52 21.69 4.11
N THR A 872 37.56 22.45 4.47
CA THR A 872 37.52 23.89 4.72
C THR A 872 37.45 24.70 3.42
N SER A 873 37.23 26.01 3.55
CA SER A 873 37.25 26.94 2.41
C SER A 873 38.56 26.94 1.61
N SER A 874 39.67 26.45 2.18
CA SER A 874 40.98 26.29 1.53
C SER A 874 41.23 24.89 0.93
N GLY A 875 40.22 24.03 0.84
CA GLY A 875 40.35 22.67 0.30
C GLY A 875 41.08 21.66 1.21
N MET A 876 41.49 22.06 2.41
CA MET A 876 42.08 21.15 3.39
C MET A 876 40.98 20.33 4.08
N ALA A 877 41.24 19.06 4.36
CA ALA A 877 40.31 18.23 5.13
C ALA A 877 40.08 18.81 6.54
N ASP A 878 38.84 18.75 7.03
CA ASP A 878 38.48 19.26 8.35
C ASP A 878 39.08 18.37 9.47
N PRO A 879 39.66 18.93 10.56
CA PRO A 879 40.30 18.15 11.62
C PRO A 879 39.40 17.15 12.36
N TRP A 880 38.07 17.29 12.27
CA TRP A 880 37.11 16.35 12.86
C TRP A 880 36.86 15.11 11.99
N VAL A 881 37.24 15.16 10.72
CA VAL A 881 37.13 14.02 9.80
C VAL A 881 38.07 12.90 10.24
N GLY A 882 37.58 11.66 10.23
CA GLY A 882 38.37 10.46 10.53
C GLY A 882 39.52 10.19 9.55
N ASN A 883 40.11 8.99 9.65
CA ASN A 883 41.30 8.62 8.87
C ASN A 883 41.11 8.81 7.35
N LEU A 884 41.89 9.72 6.74
CA LEU A 884 41.88 10.03 5.30
C LEU A 884 42.16 8.82 4.39
N GLY A 885 42.79 7.77 4.91
CA GLY A 885 42.96 6.50 4.21
C GLY A 885 41.64 5.75 3.95
N ASN A 886 40.62 5.98 4.78
CA ASN A 886 39.30 5.35 4.68
C ASN A 886 38.30 6.18 3.85
N ILE A 887 38.74 7.32 3.31
CA ILE A 887 37.89 8.32 2.66
C ILE A 887 38.25 8.39 1.17
N ASN A 888 37.24 8.46 0.31
CA ASN A 888 37.46 8.51 -1.14
C ASN A 888 37.82 9.94 -1.58
N PHE A 889 37.01 10.91 -1.19
CA PHE A 889 37.14 12.32 -1.55
C PHE A 889 36.73 13.25 -0.40
N THR A 890 37.12 14.52 -0.47
CA THR A 890 36.60 15.58 0.39
C THR A 890 35.93 16.68 -0.42
N PHE A 891 34.91 17.30 0.18
CA PHE A 891 34.07 18.35 -0.44
C PHE A 891 33.83 19.46 0.58
N PRO A 892 33.43 20.68 0.14
CA PRO A 892 33.05 21.77 1.04
C PRO A 892 32.14 21.31 2.18
N GLY A 893 32.62 21.43 3.42
CA GLY A 893 31.95 20.89 4.59
C GLY A 893 32.11 21.70 5.87
N THR A 894 32.97 22.72 5.90
CA THR A 894 33.14 23.61 7.06
C THR A 894 32.58 25.00 6.73
N LYS A 895 31.73 25.55 7.61
CA LYS A 895 31.12 26.90 7.51
C LYS A 895 30.44 27.20 6.16
N VAL A 896 29.59 26.29 5.70
CA VAL A 896 28.87 26.46 4.42
C VAL A 896 27.67 27.39 4.58
N GLU A 897 27.67 28.51 3.85
CA GLU A 897 26.57 29.48 3.76
C GLU A 897 25.27 28.84 3.21
N MET A 898 24.16 28.99 3.94
CA MET A 898 22.83 28.59 3.47
C MET A 898 22.08 29.78 2.86
N ASP A 899 21.77 29.72 1.56
CA ASP A 899 20.91 30.72 0.90
C ASP A 899 19.48 30.66 1.49
N GLY A 900 19.10 31.69 2.26
CA GLY A 900 17.81 31.83 2.93
C GLY A 900 16.81 32.71 2.19
N LEU A 901 15.51 32.47 2.41
CA LEU A 901 14.44 33.32 1.87
C LEU A 901 14.28 34.62 2.68
N ARG A 902 13.68 35.64 2.07
CA ARG A 902 13.56 37.00 2.64
C ARG A 902 12.75 37.06 3.96
N THR A 903 13.47 37.13 5.08
CA THR A 903 13.04 37.77 6.33
C THR A 903 14.13 38.76 6.76
N ASP A 904 13.74 39.87 7.40
CA ASP A 904 14.62 41.03 7.64
C ASP A 904 15.63 40.85 8.80
N ASP A 905 16.24 39.66 8.93
CA ASP A 905 17.33 39.39 9.87
C ASP A 905 18.56 38.88 9.10
N SER A 906 19.67 39.63 9.17
CA SER A 906 20.78 39.53 8.21
C SER A 906 21.87 38.54 8.63
N SER A 907 21.48 37.36 9.11
CA SER A 907 22.40 36.28 9.50
C SER A 907 22.30 35.08 8.54
N SER A 908 23.34 34.88 7.72
CA SER A 908 23.51 33.67 6.92
C SER A 908 23.83 32.50 7.86
N ARG A 909 22.91 31.55 7.99
CA ARG A 909 23.10 30.37 8.85
C ARG A 909 24.17 29.45 8.26
N GLU A 910 25.39 29.57 8.75
CA GLU A 910 26.48 28.62 8.49
C GLU A 910 26.16 27.25 9.09
N VAL A 911 26.56 26.17 8.41
CA VAL A 911 26.49 24.80 8.92
C VAL A 911 27.78 24.06 8.54
N SER A 912 28.20 23.09 9.35
CA SER A 912 29.40 22.27 9.13
C SER A 912 29.12 20.78 9.30
N GLY A 913 29.93 19.92 8.67
CA GLY A 913 29.94 18.46 8.82
C GLY A 913 30.08 17.69 7.50
N SER A 914 30.59 16.47 7.55
CA SER A 914 30.75 15.57 6.39
C SER A 914 29.43 15.23 5.70
N SER A 915 28.30 15.42 6.38
CA SER A 915 26.95 15.36 5.82
C SER A 915 26.73 16.33 4.65
N ILE A 916 27.21 17.58 4.78
CA ILE A 916 27.11 18.61 3.74
C ILE A 916 27.99 18.23 2.54
N ALA A 917 29.23 17.84 2.82
CA ALA A 917 30.18 17.37 1.84
C ALA A 917 29.63 16.17 1.02
N THR A 918 28.96 15.23 1.70
CA THR A 918 28.28 14.08 1.08
C THR A 918 27.12 14.50 0.17
N ALA A 919 26.29 15.44 0.62
CA ALA A 919 25.18 15.97 -0.17
C ALA A 919 25.67 16.73 -1.43
N LEU A 920 26.81 17.43 -1.33
CA LEU A 920 27.47 18.04 -2.49
C LEU A 920 28.10 16.98 -3.41
N ALA A 921 28.73 15.92 -2.89
CA ALA A 921 29.28 14.85 -3.72
C ALA A 921 28.18 14.11 -4.52
N ALA A 922 27.05 13.78 -3.87
CA ALA A 922 25.87 13.22 -4.53
C ALA A 922 25.26 14.19 -5.55
N GLY A 923 25.21 15.48 -5.24
CA GLY A 923 24.78 16.54 -6.16
C GLY A 923 25.68 16.67 -7.40
N LEU A 924 27.00 16.59 -7.23
CA LEU A 924 27.96 16.67 -8.34
C LEU A 924 27.86 15.43 -9.25
N ALA A 925 27.78 14.22 -8.68
CA ALA A 925 27.57 13.00 -9.46
C ALA A 925 26.23 13.03 -10.22
N GLY A 926 25.19 13.60 -9.63
CA GLY A 926 23.92 13.87 -10.30
C GLY A 926 24.04 14.85 -11.46
N LEU A 927 24.86 15.89 -11.32
CA LEU A 927 25.14 16.86 -12.38
C LEU A 927 25.97 16.25 -13.52
N VAL A 928 26.97 15.41 -13.23
CA VAL A 928 27.73 14.67 -14.26
C VAL A 928 26.80 13.78 -15.09
N LEU A 929 25.94 12.99 -14.44
CA LEU A 929 24.92 12.19 -15.13
C LEU A 929 23.95 13.06 -15.95
N TYR A 930 23.60 14.27 -15.46
CA TYR A 930 22.76 15.22 -16.18
C TYR A 930 23.43 15.76 -17.45
N CYS A 931 24.71 16.13 -17.38
CA CYS A 931 25.47 16.62 -18.55
C CYS A 931 25.52 15.57 -19.67
N VAL A 932 25.60 14.28 -19.34
CA VAL A 932 25.54 13.18 -20.32
C VAL A 932 24.13 13.01 -20.90
N GLN A 933 23.05 13.27 -20.14
CA GLN A 933 21.69 13.31 -20.69
C GLN A 933 21.48 14.50 -21.63
N VAL A 934 22.06 15.66 -21.35
CA VAL A 934 22.06 16.83 -22.26
C VAL A 934 22.87 16.53 -23.53
N ARG A 935 24.02 15.87 -23.40
CA ARG A 935 24.80 15.35 -24.54
C ARG A 935 24.00 14.35 -25.37
N LEU A 936 23.24 13.45 -24.75
CA LEU A 936 22.36 12.49 -25.43
C LEU A 936 21.21 13.17 -26.19
N LEU A 937 20.66 14.27 -25.64
CA LEU A 937 19.64 15.10 -26.29
C LEU A 937 20.15 15.80 -27.56
N LEU A 938 21.39 16.29 -27.55
CA LEU A 938 21.99 17.04 -28.68
C LEU A 938 22.67 16.15 -29.74
N ALA A 939 23.12 14.96 -29.37
CA ALA A 939 23.90 14.04 -30.21
C ALA A 939 23.22 13.64 -31.54
N THR A 940 24.01 13.35 -32.58
CA THR A 940 23.52 12.66 -33.79
C THR A 940 23.27 11.17 -33.51
N ASP A 941 22.54 10.46 -34.38
CA ASP A 941 22.08 9.08 -34.07
C ASP A 941 23.20 8.06 -33.84
N HIS A 942 24.39 8.27 -34.43
CA HIS A 942 25.58 7.46 -34.12
C HIS A 942 26.14 7.79 -32.72
N GLU A 943 26.22 9.08 -32.38
CA GLU A 943 26.76 9.58 -31.12
C GLU A 943 25.81 9.30 -29.94
N LYS A 944 24.49 9.30 -30.15
CA LYS A 944 23.48 8.88 -29.15
C LYS A 944 23.80 7.50 -28.61
N GLN A 945 24.20 6.56 -29.47
CA GLN A 945 24.53 5.21 -29.04
C GLN A 945 25.89 5.13 -28.32
N LYS A 946 26.80 6.12 -28.47
CA LYS A 946 27.94 6.30 -27.56
C LYS A 946 27.46 6.87 -26.22
N ALA A 947 26.77 8.01 -26.23
CA ALA A 947 26.29 8.71 -25.02
C ALA A 947 25.41 7.82 -24.12
N ARG A 948 24.54 6.97 -24.68
CA ARG A 948 23.78 5.95 -23.91
C ARG A 948 24.71 4.97 -23.20
N ARG A 949 25.75 4.44 -23.87
CA ARG A 949 26.72 3.54 -23.22
C ARG A 949 27.47 4.26 -22.11
N ASP A 950 27.99 5.45 -22.40
CA ASP A 950 28.74 6.28 -21.44
C ASP A 950 27.87 6.57 -20.19
N PHE A 951 26.58 6.87 -20.36
CA PHE A 951 25.62 7.05 -19.26
C PHE A 951 25.38 5.77 -18.44
N GLN A 952 25.19 4.60 -19.08
CA GLN A 952 25.00 3.35 -18.35
C GLN A 952 26.30 2.88 -17.65
N LEU A 953 27.48 3.23 -18.19
CA LEU A 953 28.76 3.01 -17.52
C LEU A 953 28.94 3.94 -16.31
N LEU A 954 28.63 5.23 -16.43
CA LEU A 954 28.76 6.21 -15.34
C LEU A 954 27.82 5.98 -14.15
N LYS A 955 26.79 5.14 -14.27
CA LYS A 955 26.01 4.65 -13.11
C LYS A 955 26.77 3.57 -12.30
N GLN A 956 27.84 2.99 -12.84
CA GLN A 956 28.70 2.04 -12.13
C GLN A 956 29.75 2.80 -11.30
N HIS A 957 29.98 2.31 -10.07
CA HIS A 957 30.91 2.90 -9.09
C HIS A 957 32.28 3.26 -9.68
N ASP A 958 32.93 2.32 -10.38
CA ASP A 958 34.33 2.50 -10.79
C ASP A 958 34.49 3.55 -11.91
N TYR A 959 33.50 3.68 -12.79
CA TYR A 959 33.47 4.71 -13.83
C TYR A 959 33.13 6.09 -13.27
N MET A 960 32.19 6.20 -12.32
CA MET A 960 31.96 7.46 -11.60
C MET A 960 33.18 7.85 -10.75
N MET A 961 33.88 6.89 -10.14
CA MET A 961 35.12 7.17 -9.42
C MET A 961 36.25 7.62 -10.34
N LYS A 962 36.30 7.13 -11.58
CA LYS A 962 37.20 7.68 -12.59
C LYS A 962 36.78 9.10 -12.97
N ALA A 963 35.51 9.34 -13.30
CA ALA A 963 35.02 10.67 -13.69
C ALA A 963 35.26 11.73 -12.60
N LEU A 964 35.04 11.41 -11.33
CA LEU A 964 35.33 12.30 -10.21
C LEU A 964 36.83 12.62 -10.05
N LYS A 965 37.73 11.71 -10.46
CA LYS A 965 39.19 11.97 -10.50
C LYS A 965 39.60 12.74 -11.75
N ASP A 966 38.99 12.44 -12.89
CA ASP A 966 39.23 13.13 -14.16
C ASP A 966 38.78 14.62 -14.12
N ILE A 967 37.96 15.02 -13.14
CA ILE A 967 37.62 16.43 -12.86
C ILE A 967 38.82 17.22 -12.30
N GLY A 968 39.67 16.60 -11.47
CA GLY A 968 40.83 17.23 -10.82
C GLY A 968 40.80 17.12 -9.29
N THR A 969 42.00 17.03 -8.66
CA THR A 969 42.16 16.97 -7.20
C THR A 969 43.51 17.55 -6.74
N THR A 970 43.50 18.37 -5.68
CA THR A 970 44.72 19.00 -5.13
C THR A 970 45.73 17.98 -4.56
N GLU A 971 47.03 18.23 -4.75
CA GLU A 971 48.10 17.46 -4.10
C GLU A 971 48.10 17.70 -2.58
N GLU A 972 47.82 18.93 -2.16
CA GLU A 972 47.79 19.40 -0.77
C GLU A 972 46.76 18.65 0.10
N SER A 973 45.68 18.14 -0.51
CA SER A 973 44.68 17.32 0.18
C SER A 973 45.01 15.82 0.21
N ASN A 974 46.16 15.40 -0.36
CA ASN A 974 46.49 14.01 -0.72
C ASN A 974 45.54 13.44 -1.81
N HIS A 975 45.24 14.25 -2.84
CA HIS A 975 44.31 13.92 -3.94
C HIS A 975 42.91 13.52 -3.45
N LYS A 976 42.34 14.29 -2.51
CA LYS A 976 41.01 14.06 -1.93
C LYS A 976 40.00 15.14 -2.33
N PHE A 977 40.40 16.41 -2.28
CA PHE A 977 39.50 17.53 -2.53
C PHE A 977 39.26 17.68 -4.03
N ILE A 978 38.00 17.63 -4.46
CA ILE A 978 37.63 17.75 -5.88
C ILE A 978 37.72 19.19 -6.37
N GLU A 979 38.46 19.44 -7.45
CA GLU A 979 38.65 20.77 -8.03
C GLU A 979 37.74 21.02 -9.23
N VAL A 980 36.72 21.86 -9.05
CA VAL A 980 35.69 22.11 -10.09
C VAL A 980 36.10 23.12 -11.17
N TRP A 981 37.26 23.77 -11.04
CA TRP A 981 37.63 24.95 -11.84
C TRP A 981 37.85 24.65 -13.32
N GLU A 982 38.73 23.68 -13.63
CA GLU A 982 39.13 23.36 -15.01
C GLU A 982 38.03 22.69 -15.84
N VAL A 983 37.00 22.14 -15.19
CA VAL A 983 35.84 21.52 -15.87
C VAL A 983 34.64 22.45 -15.89
N PHE A 984 34.20 22.97 -14.74
CA PHE A 984 32.96 23.74 -14.63
C PHE A 984 33.20 25.25 -14.77
N GLY A 985 34.20 25.80 -14.06
CA GLY A 985 34.56 27.23 -14.13
C GLY A 985 34.95 27.65 -15.55
N LYS A 986 35.79 26.85 -16.19
CA LYS A 986 36.19 27.01 -17.61
C LYS A 986 35.02 27.08 -18.58
N LYS A 987 33.95 26.31 -18.35
CA LYS A 987 32.72 26.37 -19.18
C LYS A 987 31.88 27.61 -18.91
N VAL A 988 31.97 28.19 -17.71
CA VAL A 988 31.43 29.54 -17.43
C VAL A 988 32.22 30.61 -18.17
N GLU A 989 33.55 30.53 -18.24
CA GLU A 989 34.36 31.47 -19.04
C GLU A 989 34.11 31.34 -20.55
N GLU A 990 34.00 30.12 -21.06
CA GLU A 990 33.74 29.86 -22.49
C GLU A 990 32.36 30.38 -22.94
N LYS A 991 31.40 30.57 -22.01
CA LYS A 991 30.09 31.19 -22.27
C LYS A 991 30.20 32.54 -22.99
N GLU A 992 31.21 33.35 -22.67
CA GLU A 992 31.40 34.68 -23.27
C GLU A 992 31.85 34.63 -24.74
N ARG A 993 32.25 33.45 -25.23
CA ARG A 993 32.81 33.23 -26.57
C ARG A 993 31.80 32.61 -27.55
N TYR A 994 30.59 32.29 -27.10
CA TYR A 994 29.57 31.57 -27.87
C TYR A 994 28.17 32.22 -27.74
N ASP A 995 27.41 32.18 -28.84
CA ASP A 995 26.02 32.62 -28.88
C ASP A 995 25.12 31.78 -27.96
N GLN A 996 24.00 32.38 -27.52
CA GLN A 996 23.09 31.82 -26.50
C GLN A 996 22.51 30.46 -26.89
N GLU A 997 22.27 30.24 -28.19
CA GLU A 997 21.82 28.97 -28.77
C GLU A 997 22.78 27.80 -28.49
N ARG A 998 24.07 28.08 -28.30
CA ARG A 998 25.14 27.10 -28.10
C ARG A 998 25.54 26.89 -26.64
N TRP A 999 24.95 27.61 -25.69
CA TRP A 999 25.25 27.43 -24.26
C TRP A 999 24.87 26.02 -23.75
N LEU A 1000 23.96 25.31 -24.43
CA LEU A 1000 23.64 23.93 -24.10
C LEU A 1000 24.69 22.93 -24.63
N ASP A 1001 25.46 23.27 -25.67
CA ASP A 1001 26.63 22.50 -26.10
C ASP A 1001 27.68 22.46 -24.97
N LEU A 1002 27.92 23.60 -24.30
CA LEU A 1002 28.87 23.69 -23.18
C LEU A 1002 28.49 22.77 -22.00
N ILE A 1003 27.19 22.55 -21.76
CA ILE A 1003 26.70 21.59 -20.76
C ILE A 1003 26.92 20.15 -21.24
N ALA A 1004 26.69 19.87 -22.53
CA ALA A 1004 26.95 18.56 -23.13
C ALA A 1004 28.45 18.20 -23.16
N GLU A 1005 29.33 19.18 -23.33
CA GLU A 1005 30.78 19.00 -23.35
C GLU A 1005 31.38 18.55 -22.02
N VAL A 1006 30.73 18.88 -20.88
CA VAL A 1006 31.08 18.34 -19.55
C VAL A 1006 30.74 16.83 -19.44
N GLY A 1007 29.90 16.31 -20.33
CA GLY A 1007 29.51 14.90 -20.37
C GLY A 1007 30.24 14.05 -21.43
N ILE A 1008 31.40 14.46 -21.97
CA ILE A 1008 32.11 13.78 -23.08
C ILE A 1008 33.02 12.61 -22.65
#